data_AF-A0A951TKH6-F1
#
_entry.id   AF-A0A951TKH6-F1
#
_cell.length_a   1.000
_cell.length_b   1.000
_cell.length_c   1.000
_cell.angle_alpha   90.00
_cell.angle_beta   90.00
_cell.angle_gamma   90.00
#
_symmetry.space_group_name_H-M   'P 1'
#
loop_
_entity.id
_entity.type
_entity.pdbx_description
1 polymer ?
#
loop_
_entity_poly.entity_id
_entity_poly.type
_entity_poly.pdbx_seq_one_letter_code
_entity_poly.pdbx_strand_id
1 'polypeptide(L)'
;FTNFQKPAPTAVNGVIDLGTIELKRGIEAKGTLKDKNGRGVGGLQLYAEKARGGRHYGYASPDGNFNFGALEAGDYTLKLQGAKLVSEVKFSVVAGQKTAPIEAVVDTEAAANTPKIVAGRALDSAGNPVAGAKISLRISAGRSYQSFTTISGADGAFEAKFEMESAIPKIGKVTRPGLIFARGGDFKVVDGAWRADLIFQPRGAALRGRVVDSEGKPARAFVSLAGRNDQPIVQSDESGAFSIPDVALEGVMLVASTGRDLGEAKIEKAGENGQITLPRAAPYDATALADEILPDSRLEYLYGERWNTVWDALGTQRLEAAITRAGQGGGFDWTWTEYLRQLARRDPKDFLARGDELVARVSKTNLEAPALLAALRAKSDDPAEREKARAWLETHNKVTRALDAGSVTSLLRLSTVSEALQAGEGAKQVDFAAQIAAQLTDKARAAGAMDWGQIAAPLGTQAFDNLILDWGSNAKLRAFGGAVRALALVGDLAAAREMLGRMEAVLPAAEAAKDEVRVEGYEQKPKDLVAQARVEVALLLAKTDPAAAMAMTSDVPEFQRSQFLLEIGTNAARLGQTELAARALREVFEARYANVEPGAEAARVALGFDAKLADELFQMAWEKSKPRGGDDDFGYRPSIAAYASARAKNWAGESRILIEREWAERIKTYKSPENNEYDNAIESLRALVGAMAKVDARRALEMVEQLPENGRARAEARGRIAVALLTKG
;
A
#
# COMPACT_ATOMS: atom_id res chain seq x y z
N PHE A 1 -10.31 24.71 2.48
CA PHE A 1 -9.81 24.31 1.14
C PHE A 1 -10.62 23.12 0.65
N THR A 2 -11.77 23.38 0.03
CA THR A 2 -12.65 22.35 -0.54
C THR A 2 -13.06 22.85 -1.92
N ASN A 3 -12.85 22.01 -2.94
CA ASN A 3 -13.18 22.19 -4.35
C ASN A 3 -12.12 22.86 -5.27
N PHE A 4 -11.02 22.17 -5.52
CA PHE A 4 -10.38 22.19 -6.84
C PHE A 4 -10.68 20.84 -7.54
N GLN A 5 -11.87 20.73 -8.15
CA GLN A 5 -12.29 19.54 -8.91
C GLN A 5 -12.13 19.70 -10.43
N LYS A 6 -11.56 20.81 -10.93
CA LYS A 6 -11.19 20.92 -12.34
C LYS A 6 -9.73 20.48 -12.53
N PRO A 7 -9.42 19.63 -13.53
CA PRO A 7 -8.04 19.38 -13.91
C PRO A 7 -7.38 20.73 -14.27
N ALA A 8 -6.12 20.91 -13.84
CA ALA A 8 -5.36 22.08 -14.22
C ALA A 8 -5.23 22.12 -15.76
N PRO A 9 -5.36 23.29 -16.40
CA PRO A 9 -5.15 23.41 -17.84
C PRO A 9 -3.73 22.97 -18.21
N THR A 10 -3.58 22.48 -19.44
CA THR A 10 -2.29 22.02 -19.97
C THR A 10 -1.29 23.17 -19.99
N ALA A 11 -0.05 22.91 -19.54
CA ALA A 11 1.00 23.92 -19.56
C ALA A 11 1.31 24.37 -21.00
N VAL A 12 1.32 25.67 -21.25
CA VAL A 12 1.77 26.27 -22.51
C VAL A 12 3.14 26.91 -22.24
N ASN A 13 4.19 26.41 -22.90
CA ASN A 13 5.59 26.86 -22.71
C ASN A 13 6.09 26.76 -21.25
N GLY A 14 5.71 25.70 -20.53
CA GLY A 14 6.10 25.50 -19.13
C GLY A 14 5.33 26.37 -18.12
N VAL A 15 4.35 27.15 -18.58
CA VAL A 15 3.47 27.98 -17.73
C VAL A 15 2.06 27.43 -17.78
N ILE A 16 1.49 27.13 -16.60
CA ILE A 16 0.07 26.80 -16.46
C ILE A 16 -0.66 28.10 -16.16
N ASP A 17 -1.46 28.59 -17.10
CA ASP A 17 -2.36 29.70 -16.87
C ASP A 17 -3.57 29.19 -16.08
N LEU A 18 -3.59 29.46 -14.78
CA LEU A 18 -4.69 29.09 -13.88
C LEU A 18 -5.91 30.01 -14.05
N GLY A 19 -5.87 30.96 -14.98
CA GLY A 19 -6.81 32.05 -15.11
C GLY A 19 -6.65 33.08 -13.99
N THR A 20 -7.58 34.02 -13.91
CA THR A 20 -7.65 34.96 -12.80
C THR A 20 -8.06 34.23 -11.52
N ILE A 21 -7.13 34.13 -10.56
CA ILE A 21 -7.41 33.64 -9.21
C ILE A 21 -7.96 34.80 -8.39
N GLU A 22 -9.27 34.83 -8.17
CA GLU A 22 -9.88 35.78 -7.24
C GLU A 22 -9.68 35.32 -5.80
N LEU A 23 -8.74 35.94 -5.10
CA LEU A 23 -8.54 35.73 -3.68
C LEU A 23 -9.53 36.60 -2.89
N LYS A 24 -10.41 35.95 -2.12
CA LYS A 24 -11.21 36.67 -1.13
C LYS A 24 -10.30 37.11 0.01
N ARG A 25 -10.27 38.42 0.29
CA ARG A 25 -9.58 38.94 1.48
C ARG A 25 -10.28 38.36 2.70
N GLY A 26 -9.61 37.47 3.41
CA GLY A 26 -10.19 36.91 4.62
C GLY A 26 -10.31 37.96 5.72
N ILE A 27 -11.29 37.77 6.58
CA ILE A 27 -11.74 38.77 7.54
C ILE A 27 -10.92 38.60 8.82
N GLU A 28 -10.59 39.73 9.46
CA GLU A 28 -9.84 39.74 10.72
C GLU A 28 -10.80 39.74 11.91
N ALA A 29 -10.50 38.93 12.91
CA ALA A 29 -11.15 39.00 14.22
C ALA A 29 -10.09 39.27 15.29
N LYS A 30 -10.36 40.23 16.19
CA LYS A 30 -9.47 40.63 17.28
C LYS A 30 -10.14 40.42 18.62
N GLY A 31 -9.36 40.12 19.63
CA GLY A 31 -9.88 39.97 20.97
C GLY A 31 -8.86 40.13 22.07
N THR A 32 -9.35 40.03 23.30
CA THR A 32 -8.55 40.05 24.53
C THR A 32 -8.87 38.83 25.37
N LEU A 33 -7.83 38.15 25.85
CA LEU A 33 -7.91 37.03 26.77
C LEU A 33 -7.53 37.53 28.18
N LYS A 34 -8.41 37.35 29.16
CA LYS A 34 -8.26 37.85 30.53
C LYS A 34 -8.39 36.72 31.56
N ASP A 35 -7.77 36.87 32.72
CA ASP A 35 -8.00 36.00 33.89
C ASP A 35 -9.29 36.40 34.62
N LYS A 36 -9.67 35.63 35.66
CA LYS A 36 -10.82 35.95 36.52
C LYS A 36 -10.71 37.31 37.24
N ASN A 37 -9.52 37.90 37.30
CA ASN A 37 -9.25 39.20 37.93
C ASN A 37 -9.18 40.35 36.90
N GLY A 38 -9.47 40.07 35.62
CA GLY A 38 -9.41 41.06 34.54
C GLY A 38 -8.00 41.37 34.02
N ARG A 39 -6.96 40.66 34.46
CA ARG A 39 -5.59 40.81 33.95
C ARG A 39 -5.46 40.09 32.61
N GLY A 40 -4.77 40.71 31.64
CA GLY A 40 -4.47 40.07 30.36
C GLY A 40 -3.65 38.79 30.53
N VAL A 41 -3.98 37.75 29.76
CA VAL A 41 -3.29 36.45 29.78
C VAL A 41 -2.69 36.18 28.42
N GLY A 42 -1.35 36.27 28.32
CA GLY A 42 -0.59 35.98 27.11
C GLY A 42 -0.08 34.54 27.00
N GLY A 43 0.61 34.24 25.90
CA GLY A 43 1.32 32.97 25.65
C GLY A 43 0.41 31.84 25.14
N LEU A 44 -0.86 31.85 25.57
CA LEU A 44 -1.81 30.80 25.25
C LEU A 44 -2.12 30.73 23.74
N GLN A 45 -2.07 29.51 23.20
CA GLN A 45 -2.53 29.21 21.85
C GLN A 45 -4.06 29.04 21.86
N LEU A 46 -4.71 29.72 20.94
CA LEU A 46 -6.15 29.70 20.76
C LEU A 46 -6.48 29.36 19.30
N TYR A 47 -7.67 28.83 19.07
CA TYR A 47 -8.19 28.64 17.73
C TYR A 47 -9.67 28.98 17.62
N ALA A 48 -10.04 29.58 16.50
CA ALA A 48 -11.41 29.76 16.09
C ALA A 48 -11.87 28.54 15.29
N GLU A 49 -12.88 27.84 15.78
CA GLU A 49 -13.44 26.63 15.15
C GLU A 49 -14.82 26.93 14.55
N LYS A 50 -14.95 26.74 13.24
CA LYS A 50 -16.23 26.85 12.52
C LYS A 50 -16.94 25.50 12.55
N ALA A 51 -18.25 25.47 12.85
CA ALA A 51 -19.01 24.22 13.09
C ALA A 51 -18.90 23.15 11.98
N ARG A 52 -18.61 23.55 10.74
CA ARG A 52 -18.38 22.66 9.58
C ARG A 52 -17.17 23.11 8.74
N GLY A 53 -16.15 23.69 9.37
CA GLY A 53 -15.03 24.31 8.68
C GLY A 53 -13.66 24.05 9.31
N GLY A 54 -12.67 24.81 8.86
CA GLY A 54 -11.30 24.73 9.37
C GLY A 54 -11.14 25.39 10.74
N ARG A 55 -10.00 25.12 11.37
CA ARG A 55 -9.52 25.81 12.57
C ARG A 55 -8.55 26.91 12.16
N HIS A 56 -8.69 28.09 12.75
CA HIS A 56 -7.77 29.20 12.54
C HIS A 56 -7.04 29.48 13.85
N TYR A 57 -5.73 29.38 13.84
CA TYR A 57 -4.90 29.47 15.04
C TYR A 57 -4.40 30.90 15.28
N GLY A 58 -4.22 31.25 16.54
CA GLY A 58 -3.66 32.50 17.01
C GLY A 58 -2.98 32.32 18.37
N TYR A 59 -2.26 33.35 18.80
CA TYR A 59 -1.62 33.42 20.11
C TYR A 59 -2.01 34.73 20.78
N ALA A 60 -2.23 34.68 22.10
CA ALA A 60 -2.40 35.87 22.90
C ALA A 60 -1.02 36.50 23.18
N SER A 61 -0.85 37.79 22.91
CA SER A 61 0.32 38.57 23.30
C SER A 61 0.39 38.74 24.82
N PRO A 62 1.52 39.20 25.39
CA PRO A 62 1.69 39.31 26.85
C PRO A 62 0.61 40.11 27.61
N ASP A 63 -0.06 41.03 26.93
CA ASP A 63 -1.18 41.84 27.43
C ASP A 63 -2.56 41.19 27.19
N GLY A 64 -2.61 39.97 26.67
CA GLY A 64 -3.80 39.20 26.38
C GLY A 64 -4.42 39.47 25.00
N ASN A 65 -3.87 40.38 24.18
CA ASN A 65 -4.44 40.67 22.86
C ASN A 65 -4.19 39.51 21.88
N PHE A 66 -5.16 39.21 21.02
CA PHE A 66 -4.99 38.21 19.95
C PHE A 66 -5.67 38.65 18.65
N ASN A 67 -5.21 38.07 17.54
CA ASN A 67 -5.88 38.21 16.26
C ASN A 67 -6.00 36.85 15.55
N PHE A 68 -7.09 36.70 14.80
CA PHE A 68 -7.25 35.67 13.78
C PHE A 68 -7.34 36.36 12.43
N GLY A 69 -6.39 36.06 11.56
CA GLY A 69 -6.42 36.47 10.17
C GLY A 69 -7.15 35.46 9.28
N ALA A 70 -7.51 35.91 8.09
CA ALA A 70 -8.01 35.08 7.00
C ALA A 70 -9.26 34.24 7.33
N LEU A 71 -10.17 34.75 8.19
CA LEU A 71 -11.41 34.06 8.49
C LEU A 71 -12.40 34.16 7.32
N GLU A 72 -13.16 33.09 7.10
CA GLU A 72 -14.33 33.14 6.24
C GLU A 72 -15.51 33.74 7.01
N ALA A 73 -16.52 34.24 6.32
CA ALA A 73 -17.77 34.59 6.98
C ALA A 73 -18.43 33.36 7.62
N GLY A 74 -19.01 33.52 8.81
CA GLY A 74 -19.70 32.47 9.55
C GLY A 74 -19.52 32.55 11.06
N ASP A 75 -20.09 31.57 11.76
CA ASP A 75 -20.05 31.46 13.21
C ASP A 75 -18.87 30.60 13.66
N TYR A 76 -18.15 31.11 14.65
CA TYR A 76 -16.97 30.50 15.23
C TYR A 76 -17.14 30.33 16.73
N THR A 77 -16.59 29.23 17.24
CA THR A 77 -16.37 29.02 18.67
C THR A 77 -14.89 29.21 18.96
N LEU A 78 -14.57 30.05 19.93
CA LEU A 78 -13.21 30.19 20.44
C LEU A 78 -12.87 29.00 21.34
N LYS A 79 -11.72 28.38 21.10
CA LYS A 79 -11.17 27.32 21.94
C LYS A 79 -9.73 27.68 22.32
N LEU A 80 -9.31 27.19 23.48
CA LEU A 80 -7.94 27.30 23.99
C LEU A 80 -7.28 25.92 23.94
N GLN A 81 -5.98 25.90 23.71
CA GLN A 81 -5.15 24.71 23.84
C GLN A 81 -4.40 24.76 25.18
N GLY A 82 -4.57 23.74 26.02
CA GLY A 82 -3.88 23.67 27.32
C GLY A 82 -4.49 24.52 28.44
N ALA A 83 -5.66 25.14 28.21
CA ALA A 83 -6.40 25.88 29.22
C ALA A 83 -7.91 25.76 28.97
N LYS A 84 -8.73 26.12 29.97
CA LYS A 84 -10.19 26.11 29.88
C LYS A 84 -10.74 27.53 29.92
N LEU A 85 -11.64 27.86 29.00
CA LEU A 85 -12.42 29.09 29.10
C LEU A 85 -13.46 28.95 30.24
N VAL A 86 -13.67 30.03 31.00
CA VAL A 86 -14.68 30.09 32.06
C VAL A 86 -16.09 29.89 31.47
N SER A 87 -16.33 30.37 30.26
CA SER A 87 -17.56 30.18 29.49
C SER A 87 -17.24 29.96 28.01
N GLU A 88 -18.18 29.33 27.28
CA GLU A 88 -18.04 29.20 25.83
C GLU A 88 -18.17 30.56 25.16
N VAL A 89 -17.17 30.92 24.33
CA VAL A 89 -17.16 32.19 23.59
C VAL A 89 -17.45 31.90 22.12
N LYS A 90 -18.57 32.44 21.63
CA LYS A 90 -18.98 32.39 20.22
C LYS A 90 -18.90 33.77 19.60
N PHE A 91 -18.49 33.84 18.35
CA PHE A 91 -18.46 35.08 17.60
C PHE A 91 -18.78 34.83 16.12
N SER A 92 -19.36 35.82 15.47
CA SER A 92 -19.72 35.76 14.06
C SER A 92 -18.85 36.72 13.26
N VAL A 93 -18.41 36.26 12.11
CA VAL A 93 -17.60 37.04 11.17
C VAL A 93 -18.46 37.29 9.94
N VAL A 94 -18.66 38.56 9.57
CA VAL A 94 -19.52 38.95 8.44
C VAL A 94 -18.68 39.67 7.40
N ALA A 95 -18.83 39.27 6.13
CA ALA A 95 -18.08 39.86 5.02
C ALA A 95 -18.33 41.36 4.90
N GLY A 96 -17.25 42.14 4.77
CA GLY A 96 -17.31 43.60 4.64
C GLY A 96 -17.59 44.36 5.94
N GLN A 97 -17.72 43.66 7.08
CA GLN A 97 -17.95 44.28 8.39
C GLN A 97 -16.76 44.08 9.32
N LYS A 98 -16.53 45.06 10.20
CA LYS A 98 -15.54 44.94 11.28
C LYS A 98 -16.10 43.97 12.34
N THR A 99 -15.39 42.87 12.59
CA THR A 99 -15.74 41.92 13.65
C THR A 99 -15.75 42.62 15.01
N ALA A 100 -16.78 42.34 15.82
CA ALA A 100 -16.82 42.82 17.20
C ALA A 100 -15.60 42.30 17.99
N PRO A 101 -15.01 43.10 18.91
CA PRO A 101 -13.93 42.63 19.77
C PRO A 101 -14.38 41.41 20.56
N ILE A 102 -13.58 40.35 20.53
CA ILE A 102 -13.83 39.12 21.27
C ILE A 102 -13.25 39.28 22.67
N GLU A 103 -14.07 39.14 23.71
CA GLU A 103 -13.59 39.05 25.08
C GLU A 103 -13.73 37.62 25.58
N ALA A 104 -12.66 37.08 26.14
CA ALA A 104 -12.61 35.72 26.65
C ALA A 104 -11.98 35.71 28.04
N VAL A 105 -12.59 34.98 28.97
CA VAL A 105 -12.05 34.78 30.32
C VAL A 105 -11.55 33.34 30.42
N VAL A 106 -10.27 33.18 30.77
CA VAL A 106 -9.64 31.89 30.98
C VAL A 106 -9.56 31.55 32.47
N ASP A 107 -9.78 30.29 32.80
CA ASP A 107 -9.56 29.78 34.14
C ASP A 107 -8.06 29.56 34.37
N THR A 108 -7.39 30.58 34.93
CA THR A 108 -5.95 30.58 35.16
C THR A 108 -5.52 29.70 36.33
N GLU A 109 -6.42 29.29 37.22
CA GLU A 109 -6.10 28.32 38.28
C GLU A 109 -5.73 26.95 37.69
N ALA A 110 -6.17 26.67 36.45
CA ALA A 110 -5.78 25.51 35.67
C ALA A 110 -4.63 25.78 34.66
N ALA A 111 -4.13 27.01 34.55
CA ALA A 111 -3.27 27.45 33.44
C ALA A 111 -2.00 28.22 33.85
N ALA A 112 -1.50 28.02 35.07
CA ALA A 112 -0.15 28.45 35.44
C ALA A 112 0.90 27.50 34.82
N ASN A 113 0.90 27.38 33.48
CA ASN A 113 1.98 26.72 32.78
C ASN A 113 3.16 27.68 32.73
N THR A 114 4.03 27.62 33.75
CA THR A 114 5.35 28.25 33.68
C THR A 114 6.02 27.79 32.39
N PRO A 115 6.41 28.71 31.47
CA PRO A 115 7.05 28.34 30.22
C PRO A 115 8.23 27.42 30.50
N LYS A 116 8.20 26.21 29.94
CA LYS A 116 9.29 25.26 30.08
C LYS A 116 10.35 25.64 29.06
N ILE A 117 11.60 25.55 29.50
CA ILE A 117 12.75 25.89 28.66
C ILE A 117 13.37 24.59 28.16
N VAL A 118 13.65 24.53 26.86
CA VAL A 118 14.61 23.60 26.28
C VAL A 118 15.86 24.40 25.93
N ALA A 119 17.00 24.02 26.49
CA ALA A 119 18.27 24.66 26.24
C ALA A 119 19.36 23.63 25.97
N GLY A 120 20.52 24.08 25.53
CA GLY A 120 21.66 23.20 25.31
C GLY A 120 22.83 23.90 24.65
N ARG A 121 23.90 23.15 24.38
CA ARG A 121 25.05 23.65 23.63
C ARG A 121 25.29 22.83 22.38
N ALA A 122 25.51 23.50 21.26
CA ALA A 122 26.11 22.93 20.06
C ALA A 122 27.64 23.02 20.21
N LEU A 123 28.31 21.88 20.21
CA LEU A 123 29.75 21.75 20.41
C LEU A 123 30.37 20.94 19.26
N ASP A 124 31.64 21.14 18.96
CA ASP A 124 32.40 20.25 18.10
C ASP A 124 32.96 19.04 18.89
N SER A 125 33.66 18.14 18.22
CA SER A 125 34.28 16.97 18.85
C SER A 125 35.40 17.30 19.85
N ALA A 126 35.94 18.53 19.82
CA ALA A 126 36.92 19.01 20.79
C ALA A 126 36.27 19.79 21.96
N GLY A 127 34.93 19.92 21.97
CA GLY A 127 34.19 20.65 22.99
C GLY A 127 34.12 22.16 22.75
N ASN A 128 34.57 22.65 21.60
CA ASN A 128 34.45 24.07 21.25
C ASN A 128 33.01 24.38 20.79
N PRO A 129 32.51 25.60 21.04
CA PRO A 129 31.17 25.98 20.62
C PRO A 129 31.00 26.04 19.10
N VAL A 130 29.87 25.54 18.61
CA VAL A 130 29.46 25.59 17.20
C VAL A 130 28.34 26.59 17.03
N ALA A 131 28.68 27.74 16.45
CA ALA A 131 27.72 28.81 16.16
C ALA A 131 26.93 28.55 14.86
N GLY A 132 25.68 29.03 14.83
CA GLY A 132 24.84 29.02 13.63
C GLY A 132 24.28 27.63 13.27
N ALA A 133 24.33 26.65 14.18
CA ALA A 133 23.67 25.38 13.97
C ALA A 133 22.16 25.58 14.06
N LYS A 134 21.40 25.08 13.08
CA LYS A 134 19.94 25.11 13.08
C LYS A 134 19.41 23.84 13.74
N ILE A 135 18.65 24.00 14.81
CA ILE A 135 18.09 22.91 15.62
C ILE A 135 16.57 22.93 15.51
N SER A 136 15.99 21.89 14.94
CA SER A 136 14.56 21.62 14.97
C SER A 136 14.25 20.74 16.17
N LEU A 137 13.40 21.22 17.07
CA LEU A 137 12.92 20.51 18.24
C LEU A 137 11.47 20.09 18.02
N ARG A 138 11.11 18.88 18.44
CA ARG A 138 9.72 18.40 18.52
C ARG A 138 9.37 18.21 19.99
N ILE A 139 8.37 18.95 20.46
CA ILE A 139 7.87 18.90 21.82
C ILE A 139 6.55 18.14 21.78
N SER A 140 6.46 16.97 22.43
CA SER A 140 5.27 16.12 22.38
C SER A 140 4.67 15.90 23.76
N ALA A 141 3.34 16.04 23.89
CA ALA A 141 2.56 15.61 25.04
C ALA A 141 1.35 14.78 24.56
N GLY A 142 1.41 13.46 24.78
CA GLY A 142 0.41 12.54 24.24
C GLY A 142 0.36 12.57 22.72
N ARG A 143 -0.81 12.91 22.15
CA ARG A 143 -1.01 13.06 20.69
C ARG A 143 -0.72 14.48 20.18
N SER A 144 -0.56 15.44 21.08
CA SER A 144 -0.24 16.82 20.72
C SER A 144 1.27 16.97 20.55
N TYR A 145 1.69 17.71 19.53
CA TYR A 145 3.08 18.11 19.39
C TYR A 145 3.21 19.55 18.86
N GLN A 146 4.31 20.20 19.22
CA GLN A 146 4.74 21.49 18.69
C GLN A 146 6.15 21.34 18.15
N SER A 147 6.46 22.01 17.04
CA SER A 147 7.81 22.03 16.47
C SER A 147 8.40 23.43 16.60
N PHE A 148 9.63 23.50 17.11
CA PHE A 148 10.37 24.74 17.25
C PHE A 148 11.64 24.67 16.42
N THR A 149 12.09 25.81 15.91
CA THR A 149 13.42 25.95 15.32
C THR A 149 14.18 27.01 16.09
N THR A 150 15.38 26.67 16.54
CA THR A 150 16.31 27.61 17.17
C THR A 150 17.67 27.52 16.49
N ILE A 151 18.52 28.52 16.72
CA ILE A 151 19.86 28.61 16.14
C ILE A 151 20.86 28.82 17.27
N SER A 152 21.95 28.07 17.27
CA SER A 152 23.00 28.23 18.28
C SER A 152 23.74 29.56 18.14
N GLY A 153 23.98 30.24 19.27
CA GLY A 153 24.77 31.46 19.37
C GLY A 153 26.26 31.24 19.20
N ALA A 154 27.04 32.31 19.32
CA ALA A 154 28.51 32.29 19.19
C ALA A 154 29.20 31.39 20.23
N ASP A 155 28.60 31.26 21.41
CA ASP A 155 29.01 30.39 22.53
C ASP A 155 28.44 28.96 22.42
N GLY A 156 27.79 28.65 21.30
CA GLY A 156 27.13 27.39 21.01
C GLY A 156 25.78 27.22 21.71
N ALA A 157 25.35 28.15 22.56
CA ALA A 157 24.11 28.01 23.32
C ALA A 157 22.88 28.13 22.41
N PHE A 158 21.87 27.31 22.66
CA PHE A 158 20.55 27.47 22.05
C PHE A 158 19.46 27.36 23.11
N GLU A 159 18.34 28.03 22.88
CA GLU A 159 17.17 28.00 23.76
C GLU A 159 15.88 28.00 22.93
N ALA A 160 14.85 27.32 23.43
CA ALA A 160 13.46 27.43 22.99
C ALA A 160 12.53 27.35 24.20
N LYS A 161 11.46 28.15 24.20
CA LYS A 161 10.43 28.16 25.24
C LYS A 161 9.16 27.52 24.72
N PHE A 162 8.49 26.72 25.54
CA PHE A 162 7.23 26.06 25.18
C PHE A 162 6.27 25.99 26.37
N GLU A 163 4.98 25.97 26.06
CA GLU A 163 3.89 26.00 27.05
C GLU A 163 3.04 24.72 26.91
N MET A 164 3.65 23.58 27.23
CA MET A 164 2.99 22.27 27.17
C MET A 164 3.31 21.44 28.40
N GLU A 165 2.28 21.14 29.18
CA GLU A 165 2.40 20.31 30.38
C GLU A 165 2.78 18.88 29.99
N SER A 166 3.59 18.23 30.83
CA SER A 166 4.08 16.86 30.61
C SER A 166 4.75 16.60 29.24
N ALA A 167 5.17 17.64 28.53
CA ALA A 167 5.79 17.46 27.23
C ALA A 167 7.25 17.03 27.34
N ILE A 168 7.64 16.14 26.45
CA ILE A 168 9.00 15.62 26.36
C ILE A 168 9.62 16.18 25.06
N PRO A 169 10.72 16.94 25.16
CA PRO A 169 11.43 17.42 23.97
C PRO A 169 12.16 16.28 23.28
N LYS A 170 12.22 16.35 21.95
CA LYS A 170 13.03 15.50 21.10
C LYS A 170 13.72 16.37 20.06
N ILE A 171 14.95 16.00 19.73
CA ILE A 171 15.65 16.58 18.59
C ILE A 171 15.00 16.01 17.33
N GLY A 172 14.43 16.88 16.50
CA GLY A 172 13.85 16.50 15.21
C GLY A 172 14.91 16.43 14.12
N LYS A 173 15.58 17.56 13.85
CA LYS A 173 16.63 17.67 12.83
C LYS A 173 17.66 18.71 13.25
N VAL A 174 18.93 18.43 13.00
CA VAL A 174 20.03 19.36 13.31
C VAL A 174 20.88 19.52 12.06
N THR A 175 21.18 20.76 11.67
CA THR A 175 21.97 21.05 10.47
C THR A 175 22.92 22.22 10.69
N ARG A 176 24.16 22.08 10.22
CA ARG A 176 25.14 23.15 10.11
C ARG A 176 25.98 22.93 8.85
N PRO A 177 26.05 23.88 7.90
CA PRO A 177 26.90 23.73 6.71
C PRO A 177 28.36 23.46 7.11
N GLY A 178 29.00 22.50 6.44
CA GLY A 178 30.37 22.07 6.71
C GLY A 178 30.53 21.10 7.88
N LEU A 179 29.48 20.82 8.66
CA LEU A 179 29.48 19.85 9.75
C LEU A 179 28.39 18.80 9.55
N ILE A 180 28.49 17.71 10.29
CA ILE A 180 27.41 16.74 10.50
C ILE A 180 27.09 16.64 11.99
N PHE A 181 25.85 16.27 12.30
CA PHE A 181 25.44 15.98 13.68
C PHE A 181 25.93 14.58 14.07
N ALA A 182 26.88 14.50 15.00
CA ALA A 182 27.47 13.23 15.42
C ALA A 182 26.61 12.54 16.47
N ARG A 183 26.26 13.26 17.55
CA ARG A 183 25.42 12.74 18.63
C ARG A 183 24.75 13.86 19.41
N GLY A 184 23.65 13.54 20.09
CA GLY A 184 23.03 14.41 21.09
C GLY A 184 22.72 13.60 22.33
N GLY A 185 22.85 14.22 23.50
CA GLY A 185 22.38 13.61 24.75
C GLY A 185 20.86 13.51 24.79
N ASP A 186 20.35 12.58 25.58
CA ASP A 186 18.95 12.65 26.02
C ASP A 186 18.73 13.96 26.77
N PHE A 187 17.58 14.60 26.54
CA PHE A 187 17.21 15.76 27.31
C PHE A 187 17.06 15.37 28.78
N LYS A 188 17.79 16.05 29.66
CA LYS A 188 17.70 15.91 31.11
C LYS A 188 17.18 17.19 31.72
N VAL A 189 16.36 17.11 32.75
CA VAL A 189 15.92 18.30 33.48
C VAL A 189 17.08 18.76 34.38
N VAL A 190 17.56 19.98 34.16
CA VAL A 190 18.62 20.65 34.93
C VAL A 190 18.12 22.06 35.24
N ASP A 191 17.98 22.37 36.53
CA ASP A 191 17.47 23.66 37.03
C ASP A 191 16.11 24.05 36.43
N GLY A 192 15.20 23.07 36.28
CA GLY A 192 13.87 23.28 35.73
C GLY A 192 13.81 23.43 34.20
N ALA A 193 14.94 23.39 33.50
CA ALA A 193 15.03 23.40 32.05
C ALA A 193 15.44 22.02 31.50
N TRP A 194 14.88 21.62 30.37
CA TRP A 194 15.39 20.47 29.63
C TRP A 194 16.70 20.85 28.95
N ARG A 195 17.78 20.11 29.20
CA ARG A 195 19.11 20.35 28.63
C ARG A 195 19.65 19.15 27.87
N ALA A 196 20.23 19.41 26.70
CA ALA A 196 21.00 18.43 25.95
C ALA A 196 22.13 19.11 25.17
N ASP A 197 23.32 18.51 25.20
CA ASP A 197 24.42 18.93 24.34
C ASP A 197 24.37 18.18 23.00
N LEU A 198 24.70 18.91 21.94
CA LEU A 198 24.72 18.46 20.56
C LEU A 198 26.16 18.50 20.06
N ILE A 199 26.71 17.34 19.75
CA ILE A 199 28.07 17.20 19.26
C ILE A 199 28.06 17.14 17.73
N PHE A 200 28.86 17.98 17.12
CA PHE A 200 29.11 18.04 15.69
C PHE A 200 30.52 17.60 15.36
N GLN A 201 30.71 17.18 14.12
CA GLN A 201 32.03 16.89 13.57
C GLN A 201 32.14 17.48 12.16
N PRO A 202 33.37 17.71 11.66
CA PRO A 202 33.58 18.14 10.28
C PRO A 202 32.95 17.20 9.25
N ARG A 203 32.32 17.77 8.23
CA ARG A 203 31.87 17.03 7.04
C ARG A 203 33.09 16.55 6.25
N GLY A 204 32.97 15.42 5.57
CA GLY A 204 34.05 14.74 4.86
C GLY A 204 34.82 13.74 5.73
N ALA A 205 34.59 13.75 7.05
CA ALA A 205 35.02 12.66 7.91
C ALA A 205 34.35 11.35 7.46
N ALA A 206 35.14 10.28 7.40
CA ALA A 206 34.65 8.97 7.01
C ALA A 206 35.00 7.92 8.06
N LEU A 207 34.01 7.13 8.45
CA LEU A 207 34.23 5.97 9.30
C LEU A 207 34.76 4.83 8.43
N ARG A 208 35.94 4.34 8.77
CA ARG A 208 36.65 3.31 8.01
C ARG A 208 36.78 2.04 8.84
N GLY A 209 36.81 0.91 8.14
CA GLY A 209 36.94 -0.37 8.80
C GLY A 209 37.11 -1.50 7.80
N ARG A 210 36.96 -2.73 8.29
CA ARG A 210 37.07 -3.95 7.50
C ARG A 210 35.97 -4.93 7.88
N VAL A 211 35.40 -5.60 6.88
CA VAL A 211 34.52 -6.75 7.08
C VAL A 211 35.30 -8.03 6.82
N VAL A 212 35.21 -8.96 7.77
CA VAL A 212 35.79 -10.30 7.64
C VAL A 212 34.73 -11.37 7.88
N ASP A 213 34.93 -12.56 7.32
CA ASP A 213 34.12 -13.74 7.63
C ASP A 213 34.50 -14.35 8.99
N SER A 214 33.83 -15.45 9.36
CA SER A 214 34.11 -16.18 10.60
C SER A 214 35.52 -16.80 10.68
N GLU A 215 36.25 -16.88 9.57
CA GLU A 215 37.64 -17.37 9.49
C GLU A 215 38.65 -16.20 9.50
N GLY A 216 38.18 -14.95 9.59
CA GLY A 216 39.01 -13.75 9.55
C GLY A 216 39.44 -13.34 8.14
N LYS A 217 38.92 -13.97 7.09
CA LYS A 217 39.19 -13.59 5.70
C LYS A 217 38.34 -12.40 5.28
N PRO A 218 38.83 -11.53 4.40
CA PRO A 218 38.04 -10.43 3.84
C PRO A 218 36.71 -10.85 3.25
N ALA A 219 35.65 -10.08 3.49
CA ALA A 219 34.34 -10.31 2.90
C ALA A 219 33.78 -9.05 2.20
N ARG A 220 33.24 -9.22 1.00
CA ARG A 220 32.39 -8.21 0.33
C ARG A 220 31.01 -8.24 0.97
N ALA A 221 30.64 -7.15 1.63
CA ALA A 221 29.38 -7.00 2.34
C ALA A 221 28.87 -5.56 2.23
N PHE A 222 27.59 -5.36 2.50
CA PHE A 222 27.01 -4.05 2.67
C PHE A 222 27.17 -3.62 4.12
N VAL A 223 27.59 -2.38 4.35
CA VAL A 223 27.91 -1.85 5.68
C VAL A 223 27.15 -0.56 5.90
N SER A 224 26.58 -0.40 7.10
CA SER A 224 25.96 0.85 7.49
C SER A 224 25.90 1.03 9.01
N LEU A 225 25.35 2.17 9.46
CA LEU A 225 25.07 2.40 10.87
C LEU A 225 23.75 1.75 11.30
N ALA A 226 23.73 1.05 12.44
CA ALA A 226 22.51 0.51 13.01
C ALA A 226 21.55 1.64 13.44
N GLY A 227 20.24 1.44 13.25
CA GLY A 227 19.19 2.36 13.74
C GLY A 227 19.13 3.74 13.08
N ARG A 228 19.81 3.95 11.94
CA ARG A 228 19.87 5.23 11.23
C ARG A 228 19.39 5.09 9.78
N ASN A 229 18.13 5.42 9.51
CA ASN A 229 17.51 5.22 8.19
C ASN A 229 17.95 6.27 7.14
N ASP A 230 18.57 7.36 7.59
CA ASP A 230 19.04 8.47 6.77
C ASP A 230 20.52 8.34 6.34
N GLN A 231 21.21 7.28 6.77
CA GLN A 231 22.65 7.11 6.55
C GLN A 231 22.94 6.16 5.39
N PRO A 232 24.03 6.42 4.62
CA PRO A 232 24.37 5.65 3.44
C PRO A 232 24.70 4.19 3.78
N ILE A 233 24.31 3.29 2.90
CA ILE A 233 24.78 1.90 2.91
C ILE A 233 25.90 1.82 1.86
N VAL A 234 27.09 1.39 2.25
CA VAL A 234 28.25 1.25 1.36
C VAL A 234 28.60 -0.21 1.19
N GLN A 235 29.21 -0.57 0.06
CA GLN A 235 29.76 -1.92 -0.12
C GLN A 235 31.24 -1.92 0.27
N SER A 236 31.69 -2.94 1.01
CA SER A 236 33.12 -3.18 1.17
C SER A 236 33.75 -3.68 -0.13
N ASP A 237 35.04 -3.39 -0.31
CA ASP A 237 35.82 -3.85 -1.46
C ASP A 237 36.27 -5.32 -1.31
N GLU A 238 37.06 -5.82 -2.27
CA GLU A 238 37.60 -7.18 -2.26
C GLU A 238 38.54 -7.47 -1.09
N SER A 239 39.17 -6.44 -0.52
CA SER A 239 39.99 -6.53 0.68
C SER A 239 39.16 -6.49 1.96
N GLY A 240 37.84 -6.36 1.84
CA GLY A 240 36.88 -6.20 2.93
C GLY A 240 36.86 -4.78 3.49
N ALA A 241 37.66 -3.85 2.97
CA ALA A 241 37.72 -2.49 3.46
C ALA A 241 36.45 -1.72 3.08
N PHE A 242 35.98 -0.85 3.97
CA PHE A 242 34.86 0.05 3.69
C PHE A 242 35.15 1.47 4.21
N SER A 243 34.43 2.45 3.66
CA SER A 243 34.48 3.83 4.08
C SER A 243 33.08 4.45 3.99
N ILE A 244 32.48 4.76 5.14
CA ILE A 244 31.18 5.44 5.21
C ILE A 244 31.44 6.93 5.39
N PRO A 245 31.16 7.79 4.39
CA PRO A 245 31.35 9.23 4.53
C PRO A 245 30.24 9.85 5.39
N ASP A 246 30.54 10.99 6.01
CA ASP A 246 29.55 11.87 6.63
C ASP A 246 28.70 11.19 7.73
N VAL A 247 29.32 10.27 8.48
CA VAL A 247 28.74 9.61 9.67
C VAL A 247 29.51 9.92 10.95
N ALA A 248 28.85 9.80 12.10
CA ALA A 248 29.50 9.90 13.41
C ALA A 248 30.68 8.92 13.53
N LEU A 249 31.84 9.40 13.99
CA LEU A 249 33.06 8.59 14.11
C LEU A 249 33.17 7.78 15.42
N GLU A 250 32.30 8.05 16.39
CA GLU A 250 32.33 7.46 17.72
C GLU A 250 30.93 7.26 18.27
N GLY A 251 30.78 6.33 19.24
CA GLY A 251 29.50 6.01 19.84
C GLY A 251 28.49 5.44 18.84
N VAL A 252 28.97 4.74 17.80
CA VAL A 252 28.12 4.16 16.76
C VAL A 252 28.16 2.64 16.77
N MET A 253 27.06 2.05 16.32
CA MET A 253 26.97 0.61 16.02
C MET A 253 27.02 0.45 14.52
N LEU A 254 27.99 -0.30 14.01
CA LEU A 254 28.07 -0.73 12.63
C LEU A 254 27.32 -2.05 12.46
N VAL A 255 26.64 -2.19 11.33
CA VAL A 255 26.06 -3.45 10.84
C VAL A 255 26.66 -3.76 9.48
N ALA A 256 27.02 -5.00 9.24
CA ALA A 256 27.41 -5.48 7.91
C ALA A 256 26.66 -6.74 7.53
N SER A 257 26.27 -6.87 6.25
CA SER A 257 25.56 -8.04 5.77
C SER A 257 25.92 -8.45 4.34
N THR A 258 25.97 -9.76 4.11
CA THR A 258 25.99 -10.41 2.78
C THR A 258 24.60 -10.84 2.32
N GLY A 259 23.57 -10.60 3.14
CA GLY A 259 22.22 -11.13 3.02
C GLY A 259 21.96 -12.09 4.18
N ARG A 260 22.52 -13.30 4.09
CA ARG A 260 22.34 -14.30 5.14
C ARG A 260 23.24 -14.09 6.36
N ASP A 261 24.46 -13.63 6.16
CA ASP A 261 25.36 -13.32 7.26
C ASP A 261 25.12 -11.87 7.70
N LEU A 262 25.06 -11.64 9.01
CA LEU A 262 24.90 -10.32 9.62
C LEU A 262 25.85 -10.22 10.82
N GLY A 263 26.76 -9.25 10.76
CA GLY A 263 27.68 -8.93 11.85
C GLY A 263 27.47 -7.51 12.35
N GLU A 264 27.82 -7.29 13.62
CA GLU A 264 27.76 -5.97 14.25
C GLU A 264 29.12 -5.65 14.89
N ALA A 265 29.46 -4.36 14.93
CA ALA A 265 30.62 -3.88 15.68
C ALA A 265 30.34 -2.50 16.28
N LYS A 266 30.68 -2.33 17.55
CA LYS A 266 30.57 -1.04 18.23
C LYS A 266 31.88 -0.26 18.10
N ILE A 267 31.78 1.01 17.71
CA ILE A 267 32.88 1.97 17.70
C ILE A 267 32.67 2.91 18.88
N GLU A 268 33.47 2.79 19.92
CA GLU A 268 33.35 3.61 21.12
C GLU A 268 34.06 4.95 20.97
N LYS A 269 35.21 4.97 20.27
CA LYS A 269 36.04 6.16 20.08
C LYS A 269 36.43 6.36 18.63
N ALA A 270 36.55 7.63 18.23
CA ALA A 270 37.03 7.98 16.91
C ALA A 270 38.44 7.42 16.67
N GLY A 271 38.65 6.76 15.54
CA GLY A 271 39.93 6.14 15.17
C GLY A 271 40.11 4.68 15.58
N GLU A 272 39.14 4.07 16.29
CA GLU A 272 39.14 2.62 16.50
C GLU A 272 39.01 1.87 15.16
N ASN A 273 39.75 0.75 15.04
CA ASN A 273 39.64 -0.13 13.87
C ASN A 273 38.28 -0.81 13.87
N GLY A 274 37.36 -0.35 13.01
CA GLY A 274 36.04 -0.98 12.85
C GLY A 274 36.12 -2.30 12.10
N GLN A 275 36.52 -3.38 12.77
CA GLN A 275 36.43 -4.73 12.22
C GLN A 275 35.07 -5.34 12.54
N ILE A 276 34.32 -5.74 11.50
CA ILE A 276 33.04 -6.44 11.62
C ILE A 276 33.24 -7.89 11.19
N THR A 277 32.94 -8.84 12.08
CA THR A 277 33.00 -10.27 11.77
C THR A 277 31.60 -10.75 11.36
N LEU A 278 31.49 -11.38 10.21
CA LEU A 278 30.26 -11.98 9.72
C LEU A 278 30.15 -13.43 10.19
N PRO A 279 29.24 -13.76 11.14
CA PRO A 279 28.97 -15.13 11.50
C PRO A 279 28.33 -15.83 10.30
N ARG A 280 28.87 -17.00 9.91
CA ARG A 280 28.32 -17.78 8.82
C ARG A 280 26.94 -18.31 9.21
N ALA A 281 25.91 -17.91 8.48
CA ALA A 281 24.57 -18.41 8.69
C ALA A 281 24.49 -19.91 8.39
N ALA A 282 23.84 -20.67 9.27
CA ALA A 282 23.65 -22.10 9.07
C ALA A 282 22.85 -22.35 7.77
N PRO A 283 23.29 -23.27 6.90
CA PRO A 283 22.53 -23.65 5.72
C PRO A 283 21.16 -24.20 6.12
N TYR A 284 20.17 -24.02 5.26
CA TYR A 284 18.85 -24.63 5.41
C TYR A 284 18.34 -25.08 4.05
N ASP A 285 17.51 -26.12 4.04
CA ASP A 285 16.77 -26.55 2.87
C ASP A 285 15.49 -25.69 2.79
N ALA A 286 15.38 -24.88 1.74
CA ALA A 286 14.25 -23.97 1.53
C ALA A 286 12.92 -24.72 1.41
N THR A 287 12.93 -25.90 0.81
CA THR A 287 11.71 -26.72 0.62
C THR A 287 11.29 -27.33 1.94
N ALA A 288 12.22 -27.93 2.68
CA ALA A 288 11.93 -28.51 3.99
C ALA A 288 11.43 -27.44 4.99
N LEU A 289 12.06 -26.26 4.98
CA LEU A 289 11.62 -25.14 5.83
C LEU A 289 10.23 -24.63 5.42
N ALA A 290 9.92 -24.55 4.13
CA ALA A 290 8.59 -24.18 3.67
C ALA A 290 7.54 -25.22 4.11
N ASP A 291 7.85 -26.51 3.96
CA ASP A 291 6.97 -27.62 4.38
C ASP A 291 6.75 -27.65 5.90
N GLU A 292 7.74 -27.24 6.69
CA GLU A 292 7.65 -27.08 8.14
C GLU A 292 6.68 -25.97 8.55
N ILE A 293 6.66 -24.82 7.85
CA ILE A 293 5.89 -23.63 8.26
C ILE A 293 4.50 -23.53 7.60
N LEU A 294 4.30 -24.17 6.45
CA LEU A 294 3.00 -24.24 5.76
C LEU A 294 1.84 -24.72 6.66
N PRO A 295 1.99 -25.70 7.58
CA PRO A 295 0.95 -26.07 8.53
C PRO A 295 0.31 -24.91 9.30
N ASP A 296 1.14 -23.94 9.71
CA ASP A 296 0.74 -22.80 10.55
C ASP A 296 0.55 -21.53 9.73
N SER A 297 0.50 -21.67 8.40
CA SER A 297 0.37 -20.56 7.47
C SER A 297 -1.09 -20.33 7.07
N ARG A 298 -1.43 -19.06 6.88
CA ARG A 298 -2.66 -18.63 6.21
C ARG A 298 -2.24 -17.96 4.92
N LEU A 299 -2.72 -18.45 3.79
CA LEU A 299 -2.56 -17.70 2.56
C LEU A 299 -3.50 -16.50 2.66
N GLU A 300 -2.94 -15.30 2.48
CA GLU A 300 -3.69 -14.04 2.49
C GLU A 300 -4.91 -14.11 1.57
N TYR A 301 -5.90 -13.22 1.69
CA TYR A 301 -6.94 -13.11 0.67
C TYR A 301 -6.29 -12.71 -0.66
N LEU A 302 -5.88 -13.70 -1.44
CA LEU A 302 -5.32 -13.53 -2.76
C LEU A 302 -6.50 -13.14 -3.64
N TYR A 303 -6.70 -11.86 -3.89
CA TYR A 303 -7.61 -11.43 -4.95
C TYR A 303 -6.87 -11.46 -6.29
N GLY A 304 -7.53 -11.98 -7.32
CA GLY A 304 -7.06 -11.90 -8.70
C GLY A 304 -5.74 -12.62 -8.96
N GLU A 305 -4.81 -11.93 -9.63
CA GLU A 305 -3.59 -12.51 -10.21
C GLU A 305 -2.61 -13.08 -9.18
N ARG A 306 -2.68 -12.64 -7.92
CA ARG A 306 -1.83 -13.19 -6.84
C ARG A 306 -2.03 -14.68 -6.62
N TRP A 307 -3.21 -15.24 -6.96
CA TRP A 307 -3.43 -16.69 -6.94
C TRP A 307 -2.50 -17.45 -7.87
N ASN A 308 -2.25 -16.92 -9.07
CA ASN A 308 -1.39 -17.58 -10.03
C ASN A 308 0.04 -17.67 -9.49
N THR A 309 0.56 -16.57 -8.95
CA THR A 309 1.90 -16.53 -8.35
C THR A 309 2.04 -17.50 -7.17
N VAL A 310 1.04 -17.57 -6.28
CA VAL A 310 1.07 -18.50 -5.16
C VAL A 310 0.94 -19.95 -5.62
N TRP A 311 0.10 -20.23 -6.61
CA TRP A 311 0.00 -21.56 -7.20
C TRP A 311 1.31 -21.98 -7.87
N ASP A 312 1.93 -21.10 -8.65
CA ASP A 312 3.19 -21.38 -9.34
C ASP A 312 4.34 -21.65 -8.36
N ALA A 313 4.32 -21.00 -7.19
CA ALA A 313 5.29 -21.24 -6.13
C ALA A 313 5.03 -22.53 -5.35
N LEU A 314 3.80 -22.74 -4.86
CA LEU A 314 3.48 -23.86 -3.96
C LEU A 314 3.23 -25.18 -4.71
N GLY A 315 2.70 -25.10 -5.92
CA GLY A 315 2.08 -26.22 -6.62
C GLY A 315 0.76 -26.65 -5.98
N THR A 316 0.05 -27.55 -6.67
CA THR A 316 -1.30 -27.99 -6.30
C THR A 316 -1.36 -28.59 -4.89
N GLN A 317 -0.49 -29.55 -4.57
CA GLN A 317 -0.57 -30.33 -3.33
C GLN A 317 -0.35 -29.48 -2.06
N ARG A 318 0.67 -28.62 -2.06
CA ARG A 318 0.97 -27.75 -0.91
C ARG A 318 -0.10 -26.68 -0.71
N LEU A 319 -0.59 -26.10 -1.81
CA LEU A 319 -1.66 -25.12 -1.77
C LEU A 319 -2.94 -25.73 -1.19
N GLU A 320 -3.33 -26.92 -1.64
CA GLU A 320 -4.49 -27.63 -1.11
C GLU A 320 -4.36 -27.92 0.39
N ALA A 321 -3.19 -28.41 0.83
CA ALA A 321 -2.91 -28.69 2.22
C ALA A 321 -2.99 -27.42 3.09
N ALA A 322 -2.44 -26.30 2.61
CA ALA A 322 -2.48 -25.02 3.29
C ALA A 322 -3.92 -24.49 3.45
N ILE A 323 -4.73 -24.53 2.38
CA ILE A 323 -6.13 -24.07 2.44
C ILE A 323 -6.96 -24.99 3.35
N THR A 324 -6.76 -26.31 3.27
CA THR A 324 -7.46 -27.29 4.11
C THR A 324 -7.20 -27.03 5.60
N ARG A 325 -5.94 -26.76 5.97
CA ARG A 325 -5.54 -26.53 7.37
C ARG A 325 -6.00 -25.20 7.94
N ALA A 326 -6.09 -24.15 7.12
CA ALA A 326 -6.67 -22.88 7.53
C ALA A 326 -8.11 -23.02 8.07
N GLY A 327 -8.77 -24.16 7.79
CA GLY A 327 -10.03 -24.57 8.38
C GLY A 327 -11.23 -23.86 7.78
N GLN A 328 -12.43 -24.28 8.21
CA GLN A 328 -13.73 -23.74 7.75
C GLN A 328 -14.07 -22.37 8.39
N GLY A 329 -13.08 -21.49 8.52
CA GLY A 329 -13.30 -20.12 8.99
C GLY A 329 -14.05 -19.27 7.96
N GLY A 330 -14.38 -18.03 8.33
CA GLY A 330 -14.97 -17.06 7.41
C GLY A 330 -14.13 -16.90 6.15
N GLY A 331 -14.72 -17.20 4.99
CA GLY A 331 -14.07 -17.14 3.68
C GLY A 331 -13.50 -18.46 3.14
N PHE A 332 -13.53 -19.58 3.90
CA PHE A 332 -13.07 -20.88 3.41
C PHE A 332 -13.79 -21.30 2.12
N ASP A 333 -15.12 -21.22 2.09
CA ASP A 333 -15.91 -21.59 0.91
C ASP A 333 -15.47 -20.83 -0.35
N TRP A 334 -15.18 -19.54 -0.23
CA TRP A 334 -14.72 -18.70 -1.34
C TRP A 334 -13.32 -19.11 -1.80
N THR A 335 -12.37 -19.21 -0.87
CA THR A 335 -10.98 -19.61 -1.15
C THR A 335 -10.92 -21.01 -1.76
N TRP A 336 -11.70 -21.96 -1.24
CA TRP A 336 -11.77 -23.32 -1.77
C TRP A 336 -12.42 -23.37 -3.15
N THR A 337 -13.50 -22.62 -3.38
CA THR A 337 -14.11 -22.52 -4.71
C THR A 337 -13.13 -21.96 -5.75
N GLU A 338 -12.35 -20.95 -5.37
CA GLU A 338 -11.35 -20.38 -6.26
C GLU A 338 -10.19 -21.36 -6.52
N TYR A 339 -9.75 -22.11 -5.50
CA TYR A 339 -8.82 -23.23 -5.69
C TYR A 339 -9.36 -24.25 -6.72
N LEU A 340 -10.62 -24.66 -6.61
CA LEU A 340 -11.22 -25.62 -7.55
C LEU A 340 -11.35 -25.04 -8.96
N ARG A 341 -11.66 -23.75 -9.10
CA ARG A 341 -11.71 -23.07 -10.41
C ARG A 341 -10.33 -23.05 -11.07
N GLN A 342 -9.28 -22.78 -10.31
CA GLN A 342 -7.90 -22.82 -10.81
C GLN A 342 -7.45 -24.24 -11.13
N LEU A 343 -7.78 -25.22 -10.28
CA LEU A 343 -7.47 -26.64 -10.53
C LEU A 343 -8.12 -27.13 -11.82
N ALA A 344 -9.42 -26.84 -12.01
CA ALA A 344 -10.17 -27.19 -13.22
C ALA A 344 -9.53 -26.66 -14.51
N ARG A 345 -8.83 -25.52 -14.44
CA ARG A 345 -8.17 -24.90 -15.59
C ARG A 345 -6.75 -25.41 -15.81
N ARG A 346 -5.97 -25.51 -14.73
CA ARG A 346 -4.55 -25.83 -14.78
C ARG A 346 -4.29 -27.33 -14.87
N ASP A 347 -5.09 -28.14 -14.17
CA ASP A 347 -5.02 -29.60 -14.16
C ASP A 347 -6.43 -30.23 -14.15
N PRO A 348 -7.15 -30.16 -15.28
CA PRO A 348 -8.50 -30.72 -15.39
C PRO A 348 -8.54 -32.23 -15.13
N LYS A 349 -7.42 -32.95 -15.32
CA LYS A 349 -7.33 -34.39 -15.09
C LYS A 349 -7.33 -34.72 -13.60
N ASP A 350 -6.50 -34.04 -12.80
CA ASP A 350 -6.50 -34.21 -11.35
C ASP A 350 -7.85 -33.81 -10.74
N PHE A 351 -8.44 -32.70 -11.21
CA PHE A 351 -9.75 -32.28 -10.72
C PHE A 351 -10.84 -33.30 -11.05
N LEU A 352 -10.85 -33.87 -12.27
CA LEU A 352 -11.82 -34.90 -12.66
C LEU A 352 -11.66 -36.17 -11.80
N ALA A 353 -10.43 -36.61 -11.55
CA ALA A 353 -10.14 -37.82 -10.78
C ALA A 353 -10.56 -37.71 -9.30
N ARG A 354 -10.41 -36.53 -8.70
CA ARG A 354 -10.66 -36.27 -7.27
C ARG A 354 -11.93 -35.45 -7.00
N GLY A 355 -12.69 -35.16 -8.06
CA GLY A 355 -13.71 -34.11 -8.05
C GLY A 355 -14.78 -34.29 -6.98
N ASP A 356 -15.29 -35.50 -6.77
CA ASP A 356 -16.34 -35.75 -5.77
C ASP A 356 -15.85 -35.46 -4.34
N GLU A 357 -14.61 -35.85 -4.02
CA GLU A 357 -13.98 -35.56 -2.73
C GLU A 357 -13.79 -34.05 -2.52
N LEU A 358 -13.27 -33.38 -3.55
CA LEU A 358 -12.94 -31.96 -3.50
C LEU A 358 -14.19 -31.08 -3.43
N VAL A 359 -15.24 -31.41 -4.18
CA VAL A 359 -16.52 -30.68 -4.20
C VAL A 359 -17.31 -30.90 -2.92
N ALA A 360 -17.19 -32.05 -2.25
CA ALA A 360 -17.88 -32.31 -0.98
C ALA A 360 -17.48 -31.34 0.15
N ARG A 361 -16.39 -30.58 -0.01
CA ARG A 361 -15.89 -29.62 0.98
C ARG A 361 -16.49 -28.22 0.86
N VAL A 362 -17.14 -27.87 -0.26
CA VAL A 362 -17.85 -26.58 -0.37
C VAL A 362 -19.24 -26.66 0.25
N SER A 363 -19.79 -25.53 0.69
CA SER A 363 -21.21 -25.43 1.05
C SER A 363 -22.12 -25.97 -0.07
N LYS A 364 -23.13 -26.75 0.31
CA LYS A 364 -24.16 -27.29 -0.60
C LYS A 364 -24.95 -26.20 -1.33
N THR A 365 -24.96 -24.96 -0.83
CA THR A 365 -25.58 -23.82 -1.50
C THR A 365 -24.74 -23.27 -2.65
N ASN A 366 -23.46 -23.63 -2.72
CA ASN A 366 -22.57 -23.22 -3.80
C ASN A 366 -22.61 -24.22 -4.97
N LEU A 367 -23.42 -23.91 -5.97
CA LEU A 367 -23.54 -24.71 -7.19
C LEU A 367 -22.35 -24.59 -8.15
N GLU A 368 -21.36 -23.73 -7.89
CA GLU A 368 -20.28 -23.47 -8.85
C GLU A 368 -19.36 -24.67 -9.01
N ALA A 369 -18.80 -25.16 -7.90
CA ALA A 369 -17.86 -26.27 -7.92
C ALA A 369 -18.48 -27.58 -8.46
N PRO A 370 -19.72 -27.98 -8.05
CA PRO A 370 -20.40 -29.11 -8.67
C PRO A 370 -20.60 -28.95 -10.18
N ALA A 371 -20.98 -27.76 -10.65
CA ALA A 371 -21.19 -27.51 -12.08
C ALA A 371 -19.88 -27.56 -12.87
N LEU A 372 -18.78 -27.04 -12.32
CA LEU A 372 -17.45 -27.13 -12.93
C LEU A 372 -17.02 -28.60 -13.11
N LEU A 373 -17.21 -29.43 -12.09
CA LEU A 373 -16.92 -30.87 -12.18
C LEU A 373 -17.81 -31.57 -13.20
N ALA A 374 -19.11 -31.29 -13.18
CA ALA A 374 -20.06 -31.87 -14.15
C ALA A 374 -19.72 -31.46 -15.60
N ALA A 375 -19.27 -30.22 -15.82
CA ALA A 375 -18.85 -29.76 -17.15
C ALA A 375 -17.57 -30.46 -17.64
N LEU A 376 -16.60 -30.74 -16.75
CA LEU A 376 -15.42 -31.53 -17.12
C LEU A 376 -15.76 -33.00 -17.39
N ARG A 377 -16.62 -33.59 -16.58
CA ARG A 377 -17.18 -34.93 -16.79
C ARG A 377 -17.87 -35.07 -18.14
N ALA A 378 -18.64 -34.06 -18.52
CA ALA A 378 -19.32 -33.99 -19.81
C ALA A 378 -18.33 -33.98 -21.00
N LYS A 379 -17.17 -33.35 -20.84
CA LYS A 379 -16.08 -33.29 -21.84
C LYS A 379 -15.15 -34.52 -21.81
N SER A 380 -15.32 -35.44 -20.86
CA SER A 380 -14.48 -36.63 -20.73
C SER A 380 -14.73 -37.62 -21.87
N ASP A 381 -13.68 -38.31 -22.29
CA ASP A 381 -13.79 -39.44 -23.22
C ASP A 381 -14.35 -40.71 -22.54
N ASP A 382 -14.36 -40.76 -21.20
CA ASP A 382 -14.93 -41.87 -20.43
C ASP A 382 -16.47 -41.80 -20.41
N PRO A 383 -17.19 -42.79 -20.98
CA PRO A 383 -18.65 -42.84 -20.96
C PRO A 383 -19.25 -42.82 -19.54
N ALA A 384 -18.56 -43.39 -18.55
CA ALA A 384 -19.04 -43.41 -17.17
C ALA A 384 -19.04 -42.00 -16.55
N GLU A 385 -18.02 -41.20 -16.82
CA GLU A 385 -17.98 -39.80 -16.36
C GLU A 385 -19.06 -38.96 -17.08
N ARG A 386 -19.25 -39.15 -18.39
CA ARG A 386 -20.35 -38.49 -19.12
C ARG A 386 -21.72 -38.84 -18.56
N GLU A 387 -21.92 -40.10 -18.15
CA GLU A 387 -23.18 -40.54 -17.54
C GLU A 387 -23.39 -39.88 -16.16
N LYS A 388 -22.34 -39.74 -15.35
CA LYS A 388 -22.41 -38.95 -14.10
C LYS A 388 -22.81 -37.50 -14.36
N ALA A 389 -22.28 -36.87 -15.42
CA ALA A 389 -22.68 -35.51 -15.80
C ALA A 389 -24.17 -35.44 -16.22
N ARG A 390 -24.66 -36.42 -16.98
CA ARG A 390 -26.09 -36.52 -17.35
C ARG A 390 -26.98 -36.69 -16.12
N ALA A 391 -26.63 -37.60 -15.22
CA ALA A 391 -27.39 -37.84 -13.99
C ALA A 391 -27.42 -36.59 -13.08
N TRP A 392 -26.30 -35.87 -12.99
CA TRP A 392 -26.23 -34.59 -12.29
C TRP A 392 -27.14 -33.55 -12.95
N LEU A 393 -27.09 -33.41 -14.28
CA LEU A 393 -27.89 -32.47 -15.04
C LEU A 393 -29.40 -32.78 -14.90
N GLU A 394 -29.80 -34.05 -15.02
CA GLU A 394 -31.19 -34.49 -14.82
C GLU A 394 -31.70 -34.12 -13.42
N THR A 395 -30.89 -34.38 -12.39
CA THR A 395 -31.21 -34.04 -11.00
C THR A 395 -31.49 -32.55 -10.83
N HIS A 396 -30.65 -31.71 -11.43
CA HIS A 396 -30.77 -30.25 -11.29
C HIS A 396 -31.81 -29.63 -12.23
N ASN A 397 -32.15 -30.29 -13.34
CA ASN A 397 -33.25 -29.85 -14.22
C ASN A 397 -34.62 -30.00 -13.56
N LYS A 398 -34.78 -30.90 -12.58
CA LYS A 398 -36.04 -31.12 -11.85
C LYS A 398 -36.31 -30.12 -10.73
N VAL A 399 -35.34 -29.26 -10.39
CA VAL A 399 -35.48 -28.29 -9.31
C VAL A 399 -36.37 -27.13 -9.75
N THR A 400 -37.49 -26.93 -9.06
CA THR A 400 -38.36 -25.76 -9.24
C THR A 400 -37.56 -24.47 -9.06
N ARG A 401 -37.68 -23.55 -10.02
CA ARG A 401 -36.93 -22.29 -10.05
C ARG A 401 -37.81 -21.13 -9.61
N ALA A 402 -37.24 -20.24 -8.81
CA ALA A 402 -37.87 -19.00 -8.43
C ALA A 402 -37.57 -17.90 -9.47
N LEU A 403 -38.38 -16.84 -9.47
CA LEU A 403 -38.10 -15.64 -10.26
C LEU A 403 -37.04 -14.78 -9.53
N ASP A 404 -35.81 -15.27 -9.47
CA ASP A 404 -34.69 -14.60 -8.82
C ASP A 404 -33.36 -14.74 -9.59
N ALA A 405 -32.36 -13.94 -9.18
CA ALA A 405 -31.05 -13.93 -9.80
C ALA A 405 -30.28 -15.25 -9.61
N GLY A 406 -30.50 -15.95 -8.49
CA GLY A 406 -29.85 -17.23 -8.22
C GLY A 406 -30.29 -18.34 -9.19
N SER A 407 -31.55 -18.31 -9.62
CA SER A 407 -32.11 -19.23 -10.60
C SER A 407 -31.51 -18.99 -12.00
N VAL A 408 -31.31 -17.73 -12.39
CA VAL A 408 -30.59 -17.39 -13.64
C VAL A 408 -29.15 -17.94 -13.61
N THR A 409 -28.39 -17.66 -12.56
CA THR A 409 -27.01 -18.18 -12.41
C THR A 409 -26.98 -19.70 -12.46
N SER A 410 -27.94 -20.36 -11.81
CA SER A 410 -28.04 -21.82 -11.80
C SER A 410 -28.28 -22.38 -13.19
N LEU A 411 -29.25 -21.83 -13.95
CA LEU A 411 -29.54 -22.26 -15.32
C LEU A 411 -28.36 -22.05 -16.27
N LEU A 412 -27.65 -20.93 -16.15
CA LEU A 412 -26.44 -20.68 -16.93
C LEU A 412 -25.35 -21.72 -16.61
N ARG A 413 -25.19 -22.13 -15.34
CA ARG A 413 -24.27 -23.22 -14.98
C ARG A 413 -24.73 -24.58 -15.52
N LEU A 414 -26.04 -24.86 -15.56
CA LEU A 414 -26.55 -26.07 -16.20
C LEU A 414 -26.28 -26.07 -17.71
N SER A 415 -26.41 -24.90 -18.34
CA SER A 415 -26.18 -24.74 -19.77
C SER A 415 -24.73 -25.08 -20.18
N THR A 416 -23.74 -24.78 -19.32
CA THR A 416 -22.34 -25.16 -19.59
C THR A 416 -22.12 -26.68 -19.59
N VAL A 417 -22.85 -27.40 -18.73
CA VAL A 417 -22.83 -28.87 -18.68
C VAL A 417 -23.57 -29.47 -19.88
N SER A 418 -24.75 -28.94 -20.21
CA SER A 418 -25.53 -29.38 -21.38
C SER A 418 -24.74 -29.20 -22.67
N GLU A 419 -24.14 -28.03 -22.88
CA GLU A 419 -23.34 -27.74 -24.07
C GLU A 419 -22.12 -28.67 -24.20
N ALA A 420 -21.48 -28.97 -23.07
CA ALA A 420 -20.37 -29.92 -23.02
C ALA A 420 -20.80 -31.37 -23.34
N LEU A 421 -22.01 -31.77 -22.97
CA LEU A 421 -22.56 -33.11 -23.25
C LEU A 421 -22.98 -33.26 -24.72
N GLN A 422 -23.62 -32.23 -25.26
CA GLN A 422 -24.14 -32.19 -26.62
C GLN A 422 -24.20 -30.74 -27.11
N ALA A 423 -23.44 -30.44 -28.15
CA ALA A 423 -23.39 -29.11 -28.74
C ALA A 423 -24.81 -28.62 -29.13
N GLY A 424 -25.14 -27.38 -28.76
CA GLY A 424 -26.43 -26.75 -28.97
C GLY A 424 -27.48 -27.02 -27.89
N GLU A 425 -27.32 -28.01 -27.00
CA GLU A 425 -28.27 -28.24 -25.90
C GLU A 425 -28.14 -27.18 -24.79
N GLY A 426 -26.99 -26.49 -24.69
CA GLY A 426 -26.82 -25.36 -23.78
C GLY A 426 -27.80 -24.22 -24.09
N ALA A 427 -28.07 -23.97 -25.37
CA ALA A 427 -28.93 -22.88 -25.82
C ALA A 427 -30.34 -22.92 -25.19
N LYS A 428 -30.94 -24.11 -25.03
CA LYS A 428 -32.28 -24.24 -24.42
C LYS A 428 -32.30 -23.76 -22.97
N GLN A 429 -31.24 -24.05 -22.21
CA GLN A 429 -31.12 -23.64 -20.81
C GLN A 429 -30.85 -22.14 -20.71
N VAL A 430 -30.08 -21.59 -21.66
CA VAL A 430 -29.84 -20.14 -21.77
C VAL A 430 -31.14 -19.40 -22.13
N ASP A 431 -31.95 -19.93 -23.04
CA ASP A 431 -33.25 -19.33 -23.38
C ASP A 431 -34.18 -19.31 -22.16
N PHE A 432 -34.17 -20.36 -21.34
CA PHE A 432 -34.94 -20.36 -20.10
C PHE A 432 -34.38 -19.36 -19.07
N ALA A 433 -33.05 -19.27 -18.95
CA ALA A 433 -32.39 -18.27 -18.12
C ALA A 433 -32.75 -16.84 -18.56
N ALA A 434 -32.80 -16.60 -19.87
CA ALA A 434 -33.21 -15.32 -20.48
C ALA A 434 -34.66 -14.97 -20.13
N GLN A 435 -35.57 -15.94 -20.18
CA GLN A 435 -36.98 -15.74 -19.80
C GLN A 435 -37.15 -15.39 -18.32
N ILE A 436 -36.39 -16.01 -17.41
CA ILE A 436 -36.40 -15.63 -15.99
C ILE A 436 -35.79 -14.24 -15.83
N ALA A 437 -34.63 -13.98 -16.46
CA ALA A 437 -33.95 -12.69 -16.38
C ALA A 437 -34.84 -11.54 -16.88
N ALA A 438 -35.59 -11.73 -17.97
CA ALA A 438 -36.53 -10.74 -18.51
C ALA A 438 -37.67 -10.36 -17.54
N GLN A 439 -37.97 -11.22 -16.55
CA GLN A 439 -38.97 -10.97 -15.52
C GLN A 439 -38.39 -10.33 -14.24
N LEU A 440 -37.07 -10.20 -14.14
CA LEU A 440 -36.41 -9.55 -13.00
C LEU A 440 -36.43 -8.03 -13.15
N THR A 441 -36.40 -7.33 -12.02
CA THR A 441 -36.20 -5.87 -12.01
C THR A 441 -34.84 -5.51 -12.62
N ASP A 442 -34.71 -4.31 -13.19
CA ASP A 442 -33.43 -3.83 -13.73
C ASP A 442 -32.30 -3.84 -12.71
N LYS A 443 -32.61 -3.51 -11.45
CA LYS A 443 -31.65 -3.60 -10.35
C LYS A 443 -31.15 -5.03 -10.13
N ALA A 444 -32.07 -6.00 -10.09
CA ALA A 444 -31.71 -7.42 -9.91
C ALA A 444 -30.93 -7.96 -11.11
N ARG A 445 -31.32 -7.59 -12.34
CA ARG A 445 -30.56 -7.93 -13.56
C ARG A 445 -29.16 -7.36 -13.52
N ALA A 446 -29.02 -6.06 -13.26
CA ALA A 446 -27.73 -5.39 -13.22
C ALA A 446 -26.80 -5.94 -12.13
N ALA A 447 -27.35 -6.39 -11.00
CA ALA A 447 -26.57 -7.02 -9.93
C ALA A 447 -25.94 -8.36 -10.36
N GLY A 448 -26.64 -9.19 -11.16
CA GLY A 448 -26.14 -10.47 -11.65
C GLY A 448 -25.45 -10.42 -13.02
N ALA A 449 -25.66 -9.34 -13.79
CA ALA A 449 -25.28 -9.27 -15.21
C ALA A 449 -23.81 -9.58 -15.49
N MET A 450 -22.88 -9.11 -14.64
CA MET A 450 -21.45 -9.37 -14.85
C MET A 450 -21.12 -10.86 -14.72
N ASP A 451 -21.59 -11.52 -13.66
CA ASP A 451 -21.40 -12.96 -13.45
C ASP A 451 -22.07 -13.76 -14.58
N TRP A 452 -23.27 -13.36 -14.98
CA TRP A 452 -24.00 -14.02 -16.05
C TRP A 452 -23.30 -13.92 -17.40
N GLY A 453 -22.76 -12.74 -17.72
CA GLY A 453 -21.95 -12.56 -18.92
C GLY A 453 -20.68 -13.39 -18.89
N GLN A 454 -20.04 -13.51 -17.71
CA GLN A 454 -18.86 -14.36 -17.52
C GLN A 454 -19.16 -15.85 -17.76
N ILE A 455 -20.35 -16.33 -17.40
CA ILE A 455 -20.77 -17.73 -17.61
C ILE A 455 -21.24 -17.98 -19.05
N ALA A 456 -22.00 -17.03 -19.63
CA ALA A 456 -22.64 -17.21 -20.92
C ALA A 456 -21.71 -17.03 -22.12
N ALA A 457 -20.71 -16.14 -22.03
CA ALA A 457 -19.84 -15.85 -23.18
C ALA A 457 -19.06 -17.07 -23.71
N PRO A 458 -18.51 -17.97 -22.86
CA PRO A 458 -17.89 -19.22 -23.33
C PRO A 458 -18.83 -20.21 -24.04
N LEU A 459 -20.15 -20.00 -23.99
CA LEU A 459 -21.15 -20.82 -24.69
C LEU A 459 -21.39 -20.35 -26.14
N GLY A 460 -20.79 -19.22 -26.52
CA GLY A 460 -20.88 -18.64 -27.85
C GLY A 460 -21.75 -17.39 -27.91
N THR A 461 -21.50 -16.57 -28.95
CA THR A 461 -22.14 -15.26 -29.15
C THR A 461 -23.66 -15.34 -29.18
N GLN A 462 -24.24 -16.36 -29.83
CA GLN A 462 -25.69 -16.51 -29.92
C GLN A 462 -26.36 -16.72 -28.55
N ALA A 463 -25.79 -17.58 -27.70
CA ALA A 463 -26.29 -17.82 -26.36
C ALA A 463 -26.21 -16.54 -25.50
N PHE A 464 -25.08 -15.86 -25.57
CA PHE A 464 -24.90 -14.58 -24.89
C PHE A 464 -25.91 -13.52 -25.36
N ASP A 465 -26.16 -13.42 -26.67
CA ASP A 465 -27.09 -12.46 -27.25
C ASP A 465 -28.54 -12.71 -26.85
N ASN A 466 -28.96 -13.98 -26.85
CA ASN A 466 -30.29 -14.39 -26.38
C ASN A 466 -30.49 -13.99 -24.92
N LEU A 467 -29.47 -14.19 -24.08
CA LEU A 467 -29.55 -13.87 -22.66
C LEU A 467 -29.84 -12.38 -22.41
N ILE A 468 -29.20 -11.49 -23.17
CA ILE A 468 -29.22 -10.05 -22.90
C ILE A 468 -30.17 -9.25 -23.80
N LEU A 469 -30.90 -9.89 -24.71
CA LEU A 469 -31.66 -9.24 -25.80
C LEU A 469 -32.51 -8.07 -25.31
N ASP A 470 -33.31 -8.29 -24.27
CA ASP A 470 -34.30 -7.34 -23.74
C ASP A 470 -33.83 -6.57 -22.50
N TRP A 471 -32.51 -6.51 -22.28
CA TRP A 471 -31.95 -5.83 -21.10
C TRP A 471 -31.74 -4.34 -21.35
N GLY A 472 -31.89 -3.54 -20.29
CA GLY A 472 -31.50 -2.13 -20.30
C GLY A 472 -29.98 -1.95 -20.49
N SER A 473 -29.58 -0.79 -21.01
CA SER A 473 -28.18 -0.52 -21.41
C SER A 473 -27.17 -0.74 -20.29
N ASN A 474 -27.50 -0.40 -19.03
CA ASN A 474 -26.63 -0.63 -17.88
C ASN A 474 -26.38 -2.12 -17.60
N ALA A 475 -27.41 -2.96 -17.70
CA ALA A 475 -27.27 -4.40 -17.49
C ALA A 475 -26.52 -5.06 -18.67
N LYS A 476 -26.81 -4.65 -19.92
CA LYS A 476 -26.05 -5.08 -21.11
C LYS A 476 -24.57 -4.77 -20.98
N LEU A 477 -24.23 -3.54 -20.58
CA LEU A 477 -22.86 -3.10 -20.39
C LEU A 477 -22.11 -3.98 -19.38
N ARG A 478 -22.71 -4.28 -18.23
CA ARG A 478 -22.13 -5.18 -17.21
C ARG A 478 -21.94 -6.60 -17.73
N ALA A 479 -22.91 -7.12 -18.49
CA ALA A 479 -22.80 -8.44 -19.10
C ALA A 479 -21.64 -8.51 -20.09
N PHE A 480 -21.46 -7.49 -20.94
CA PHE A 480 -20.30 -7.41 -21.81
C PHE A 480 -18.98 -7.34 -21.04
N GLY A 481 -18.91 -6.57 -19.94
CA GLY A 481 -17.73 -6.54 -19.08
C GLY A 481 -17.36 -7.92 -18.51
N GLY A 482 -18.36 -8.68 -18.05
CA GLY A 482 -18.18 -10.07 -17.61
C GLY A 482 -17.73 -11.01 -18.74
N ALA A 483 -18.30 -10.85 -19.94
CA ALA A 483 -17.92 -11.60 -21.13
C ALA A 483 -16.46 -11.34 -21.53
N VAL A 484 -16.05 -10.08 -21.61
CA VAL A 484 -14.66 -9.69 -21.90
C VAL A 484 -13.70 -10.34 -20.91
N ARG A 485 -14.02 -10.30 -19.61
CA ARG A 485 -13.20 -10.93 -18.57
C ARG A 485 -13.09 -12.45 -18.72
N ALA A 486 -14.20 -13.14 -19.01
CA ALA A 486 -14.19 -14.59 -19.23
C ALA A 486 -13.33 -14.99 -20.42
N LEU A 487 -13.51 -14.30 -21.55
CA LEU A 487 -12.79 -14.55 -22.79
C LEU A 487 -11.31 -14.19 -22.65
N ALA A 488 -11.00 -13.10 -21.95
CA ALA A 488 -9.64 -12.71 -21.62
C ALA A 488 -8.92 -13.80 -20.81
N LEU A 489 -9.61 -14.35 -19.82
CA LEU A 489 -9.07 -15.38 -18.93
C LEU A 489 -8.75 -16.70 -19.61
N VAL A 490 -9.42 -17.04 -20.71
CA VAL A 490 -9.11 -18.22 -21.55
C VAL A 490 -8.18 -17.91 -22.73
N GLY A 491 -7.73 -16.67 -22.87
CA GLY A 491 -6.81 -16.25 -23.93
C GLY A 491 -7.45 -16.00 -25.30
N ASP A 492 -8.78 -15.91 -25.38
CA ASP A 492 -9.48 -15.63 -26.64
C ASP A 492 -9.54 -14.12 -26.90
N LEU A 493 -8.42 -13.59 -27.42
CA LEU A 493 -8.27 -12.17 -27.72
C LEU A 493 -9.27 -11.68 -28.78
N ALA A 494 -9.62 -12.50 -29.77
CA ALA A 494 -10.51 -12.09 -30.85
C ALA A 494 -11.93 -11.89 -30.31
N ALA A 495 -12.47 -12.87 -29.58
CA ALA A 495 -13.79 -12.76 -28.98
C ALA A 495 -13.84 -11.69 -27.89
N ALA A 496 -12.77 -11.53 -27.08
CA ALA A 496 -12.70 -10.46 -26.08
C ALA A 496 -12.75 -9.06 -26.73
N ARG A 497 -12.05 -8.84 -27.85
CA ARG A 497 -12.12 -7.59 -28.63
C ARG A 497 -13.51 -7.36 -29.23
N GLU A 498 -14.15 -8.39 -29.76
CA GLU A 498 -15.52 -8.31 -30.27
C GLU A 498 -16.49 -7.85 -29.17
N MET A 499 -16.45 -8.49 -28.00
CA MET A 499 -17.31 -8.13 -26.87
C MET A 499 -17.02 -6.72 -26.34
N LEU A 500 -15.75 -6.29 -26.32
CA LEU A 500 -15.39 -4.91 -25.97
C LEU A 500 -15.99 -3.91 -26.95
N GLY A 501 -15.88 -4.13 -28.26
CA GLY A 501 -16.48 -3.24 -29.26
C GLY A 501 -18.00 -3.13 -29.12
N ARG A 502 -18.67 -4.23 -28.78
CA ARG A 502 -20.12 -4.24 -28.47
C ARG A 502 -20.44 -3.49 -27.18
N MET A 503 -19.60 -3.62 -26.15
CA MET A 503 -19.72 -2.86 -24.91
C MET A 503 -19.62 -1.35 -25.16
N GLU A 504 -18.64 -0.91 -25.94
CA GLU A 504 -18.42 0.49 -26.31
C GLU A 504 -19.60 1.06 -27.10
N ALA A 505 -20.21 0.28 -27.99
CA ALA A 505 -21.41 0.68 -28.73
C ALA A 505 -22.62 0.93 -27.80
N VAL A 506 -22.70 0.26 -26.64
CA VAL A 506 -23.78 0.43 -25.66
C VAL A 506 -23.53 1.58 -24.69
N LEU A 507 -22.27 2.02 -24.53
CA LEU A 507 -21.86 3.03 -23.55
C LEU A 507 -22.68 4.34 -23.61
N PRO A 508 -22.90 4.98 -24.78
CA PRO A 508 -23.65 6.24 -24.83
C PRO A 508 -25.08 6.12 -24.28
N ALA A 509 -25.74 4.99 -24.57
CA ALA A 509 -27.09 4.71 -24.07
C ALA A 509 -27.10 4.40 -22.57
N ALA A 510 -26.04 3.76 -22.05
CA ALA A 510 -25.87 3.52 -20.63
C ALA A 510 -25.61 4.83 -19.85
N GLU A 511 -24.83 5.76 -20.41
CA GLU A 511 -24.57 7.08 -19.79
C GLU A 511 -25.81 7.99 -19.80
N ALA A 512 -26.69 7.86 -20.79
CA ALA A 512 -27.93 8.63 -20.88
C ALA A 512 -29.06 8.09 -19.96
N ALA A 513 -28.94 6.84 -19.49
CA ALA A 513 -29.94 6.22 -18.64
C ALA A 513 -29.96 6.90 -17.25
N LYS A 514 -31.13 7.39 -16.83
CA LYS A 514 -31.32 8.08 -15.53
C LYS A 514 -31.30 7.14 -14.33
N ASP A 515 -31.39 5.83 -14.57
CA ASP A 515 -31.38 4.81 -13.54
C ASP A 515 -29.94 4.55 -13.10
N GLU A 516 -29.44 5.37 -12.17
CA GLU A 516 -28.23 5.06 -11.39
C GLU A 516 -28.49 3.79 -10.57
N VAL A 517 -28.25 2.62 -11.15
CA VAL A 517 -28.11 1.40 -10.37
C VAL A 517 -26.78 1.49 -9.64
N ARG A 518 -26.82 2.10 -8.45
CA ARG A 518 -25.72 2.02 -7.49
C ARG A 518 -25.61 0.59 -7.01
N VAL A 519 -24.70 -0.16 -7.62
CA VAL A 519 -24.19 -1.40 -7.04
C VAL A 519 -23.10 -1.00 -6.05
N GLU A 520 -23.18 -1.53 -4.84
CA GLU A 520 -22.21 -1.25 -3.77
C GLU A 520 -20.80 -1.67 -4.25
N GLY A 521 -19.87 -0.70 -4.35
CA GLY A 521 -18.50 -0.94 -4.82
C GLY A 521 -17.88 0.25 -5.57
N TYR A 522 -16.61 0.11 -5.96
CA TYR A 522 -15.82 1.11 -6.70
C TYR A 522 -16.20 1.22 -8.19
N GLU A 523 -17.11 0.38 -8.69
CA GLU A 523 -17.52 0.29 -10.10
C GLU A 523 -18.89 0.92 -10.34
N GLN A 524 -18.97 2.25 -10.28
CA GLN A 524 -20.26 2.94 -10.28
C GLN A 524 -20.66 3.57 -11.62
N LYS A 525 -19.71 3.87 -12.52
CA LYS A 525 -20.03 4.58 -13.77
C LYS A 525 -19.86 3.67 -14.98
N PRO A 526 -20.78 3.72 -15.97
CA PRO A 526 -20.66 3.01 -17.24
C PRO A 526 -19.26 3.07 -17.88
N LYS A 527 -18.68 4.26 -17.96
CA LYS A 527 -17.34 4.47 -18.52
C LYS A 527 -16.22 3.76 -17.75
N ASP A 528 -16.36 3.58 -16.43
CA ASP A 528 -15.34 2.92 -15.61
C ASP A 528 -15.34 1.41 -15.90
N LEU A 529 -16.53 0.82 -16.14
CA LEU A 529 -16.66 -0.58 -16.59
C LEU A 529 -16.02 -0.79 -17.96
N VAL A 530 -16.24 0.12 -18.92
CA VAL A 530 -15.60 0.05 -20.24
C VAL A 530 -14.08 0.18 -20.10
N ALA A 531 -13.60 1.10 -19.27
CA ALA A 531 -12.17 1.25 -18.99
C ALA A 531 -11.56 -0.04 -18.42
N GLN A 532 -12.22 -0.71 -17.46
CA GLN A 532 -11.79 -2.00 -16.94
C GLN A 532 -11.76 -3.10 -18.01
N ALA A 533 -12.79 -3.20 -18.85
CA ALA A 533 -12.82 -4.16 -19.96
C ALA A 533 -11.69 -3.91 -20.98
N ARG A 534 -11.35 -2.63 -21.24
CA ARG A 534 -10.16 -2.28 -22.02
C ARG A 534 -8.88 -2.79 -21.36
N VAL A 535 -8.73 -2.68 -20.03
CA VAL A 535 -7.56 -3.22 -19.31
C VAL A 535 -7.44 -4.73 -19.53
N GLU A 536 -8.53 -5.49 -19.42
CA GLU A 536 -8.51 -6.96 -19.62
C GLU A 536 -8.04 -7.35 -21.03
N VAL A 537 -8.56 -6.66 -22.07
CA VAL A 537 -8.09 -6.87 -23.46
C VAL A 537 -6.64 -6.42 -23.64
N ALA A 538 -6.26 -5.31 -23.03
CA ALA A 538 -4.91 -4.78 -23.15
C ALA A 538 -3.88 -5.66 -22.44
N LEU A 539 -4.22 -6.30 -21.31
CA LEU A 539 -3.38 -7.29 -20.62
C LEU A 539 -3.17 -8.55 -21.47
N LEU A 540 -4.19 -8.99 -22.22
CA LEU A 540 -4.00 -10.05 -23.21
C LEU A 540 -3.06 -9.64 -24.33
N LEU A 541 -3.24 -8.42 -24.85
CA LEU A 541 -2.35 -7.88 -25.88
C LEU A 541 -0.92 -7.76 -25.39
N ALA A 542 -0.71 -7.37 -24.13
CA ALA A 542 0.64 -7.23 -23.58
C ALA A 542 1.45 -8.53 -23.73
N LYS A 543 0.80 -9.71 -23.71
CA LYS A 543 1.48 -11.01 -23.83
C LYS A 543 1.96 -11.35 -25.25
N THR A 544 1.28 -10.84 -26.28
CA THR A 544 1.50 -11.22 -27.69
C THR A 544 1.90 -10.05 -28.60
N ASP A 545 1.37 -8.86 -28.33
CA ASP A 545 1.64 -7.59 -29.01
C ASP A 545 1.71 -6.43 -27.98
N PRO A 546 2.83 -6.28 -27.27
CA PRO A 546 3.02 -5.21 -26.29
C PRO A 546 2.87 -3.80 -26.89
N ALA A 547 3.14 -3.63 -28.19
CA ALA A 547 3.03 -2.33 -28.85
C ALA A 547 1.55 -1.91 -28.98
N ALA A 548 0.67 -2.83 -29.37
CA ALA A 548 -0.77 -2.59 -29.37
C ALA A 548 -1.31 -2.33 -27.96
N ALA A 549 -0.83 -3.07 -26.96
CA ALA A 549 -1.19 -2.84 -25.55
C ALA A 549 -0.76 -1.43 -25.08
N MET A 550 0.45 -0.99 -25.44
CA MET A 550 0.97 0.34 -25.10
C MET A 550 0.09 1.47 -25.64
N ALA A 551 -0.48 1.31 -26.84
CA ALA A 551 -1.39 2.29 -27.43
C ALA A 551 -2.70 2.47 -26.63
N MET A 552 -3.07 1.51 -25.79
CA MET A 552 -4.29 1.55 -24.95
C MET A 552 -4.04 2.16 -23.56
N THR A 553 -2.80 2.54 -23.22
CA THR A 553 -2.44 2.99 -21.87
C THR A 553 -3.16 4.27 -21.41
N SER A 554 -3.58 5.14 -22.33
CA SER A 554 -4.36 6.34 -22.02
C SER A 554 -5.78 6.06 -21.56
N ASP A 555 -6.32 4.88 -21.87
CA ASP A 555 -7.67 4.46 -21.50
C ASP A 555 -7.71 3.69 -20.17
N VAL A 556 -6.54 3.35 -19.62
CA VAL A 556 -6.42 2.55 -18.40
C VAL A 556 -6.60 3.45 -17.18
N PRO A 557 -7.46 3.09 -16.21
CA PRO A 557 -7.63 3.88 -15.00
C PRO A 557 -6.31 4.10 -14.26
N GLU A 558 -6.12 5.32 -13.76
CA GLU A 558 -4.84 5.76 -13.20
C GLU A 558 -4.31 4.86 -12.05
N PHE A 559 -5.20 4.22 -11.30
CA PHE A 559 -4.83 3.30 -10.22
C PHE A 559 -4.32 1.94 -10.71
N GLN A 560 -4.68 1.52 -11.92
CA GLN A 560 -4.21 0.28 -12.57
C GLN A 560 -3.04 0.52 -13.53
N ARG A 561 -2.89 1.76 -14.02
CA ARG A 561 -1.94 2.11 -15.09
C ARG A 561 -0.50 1.67 -14.82
N SER A 562 -0.02 1.81 -13.58
CA SER A 562 1.34 1.42 -13.21
C SER A 562 1.59 -0.10 -13.33
N GLN A 563 0.66 -0.95 -12.89
CA GLN A 563 0.77 -2.40 -13.03
C GLN A 563 0.62 -2.82 -14.49
N PHE A 564 -0.29 -2.19 -15.23
CA PHE A 564 -0.46 -2.46 -16.64
C PHE A 564 0.81 -2.14 -17.46
N LEU A 565 1.42 -0.98 -17.23
CA LEU A 565 2.70 -0.60 -17.86
C LEU A 565 3.84 -1.56 -17.48
N LEU A 566 3.87 -2.05 -16.24
CA LEU A 566 4.83 -3.08 -15.82
C LEU A 566 4.64 -4.38 -16.61
N GLU A 567 3.40 -4.83 -16.83
CA GLU A 567 3.10 -6.04 -17.60
C GLU A 567 3.49 -5.88 -19.09
N ILE A 568 3.23 -4.70 -19.69
CA ILE A 568 3.71 -4.37 -21.04
C ILE A 568 5.24 -4.43 -21.08
N GLY A 569 5.91 -3.75 -20.15
CA GLY A 569 7.37 -3.69 -20.11
C GLY A 569 8.01 -5.07 -19.93
N THR A 570 7.42 -5.91 -19.07
CA THR A 570 7.87 -7.29 -18.82
C THR A 570 7.74 -8.16 -20.05
N ASN A 571 6.59 -8.14 -20.73
CA ASN A 571 6.40 -8.95 -21.92
C ASN A 571 7.17 -8.41 -23.13
N ALA A 572 7.29 -7.10 -23.28
CA ALA A 572 8.15 -6.48 -24.30
C ALA A 572 9.61 -6.92 -24.12
N ALA A 573 10.14 -6.91 -22.89
CA ALA A 573 11.48 -7.41 -22.59
C ALA A 573 11.63 -8.89 -22.94
N ARG A 574 10.64 -9.73 -22.56
CA ARG A 574 10.61 -11.17 -22.89
C ARG A 574 10.61 -11.44 -24.41
N LEU A 575 9.95 -10.58 -25.19
CA LEU A 575 9.89 -10.67 -26.65
C LEU A 575 11.05 -9.96 -27.36
N GLY A 576 12.06 -9.45 -26.62
CA GLY A 576 13.22 -8.76 -27.19
C GLY A 576 12.93 -7.34 -27.71
N GLN A 577 11.78 -6.76 -27.38
CA GLN A 577 11.39 -5.39 -27.76
C GLN A 577 11.92 -4.36 -26.73
N THR A 578 13.24 -4.25 -26.62
CA THR A 578 13.92 -3.52 -25.53
C THR A 578 13.59 -2.02 -25.47
N GLU A 579 13.42 -1.34 -26.60
CA GLU A 579 13.05 0.09 -26.63
C GLU A 579 11.63 0.32 -26.07
N LEU A 580 10.68 -0.52 -26.49
CA LEU A 580 9.31 -0.46 -25.98
C LEU A 580 9.26 -0.82 -24.49
N ALA A 581 10.01 -1.86 -24.08
CA ALA A 581 10.15 -2.22 -22.68
C ALA A 581 10.68 -1.04 -21.86
N ALA A 582 11.79 -0.43 -22.31
CA ALA A 582 12.39 0.72 -21.63
C ALA A 582 11.42 1.90 -21.50
N ARG A 583 10.62 2.17 -22.54
CA ARG A 583 9.58 3.21 -22.51
C ARG A 583 8.49 2.88 -21.48
N ALA A 584 7.89 1.70 -21.58
CA ALA A 584 6.80 1.28 -20.69
C ALA A 584 7.23 1.30 -19.21
N LEU A 585 8.45 0.80 -18.92
CA LEU A 585 8.99 0.76 -17.55
C LEU A 585 9.28 2.15 -16.96
N ARG A 586 9.67 3.14 -17.77
CA ARG A 586 9.77 4.54 -17.30
C ARG A 586 8.40 5.14 -16.99
N GLU A 587 7.42 4.92 -17.86
CA GLU A 587 6.06 5.43 -17.68
C GLU A 587 5.38 4.86 -16.41
N VAL A 588 5.85 3.71 -15.87
CA VAL A 588 5.38 3.18 -14.57
C VAL A 588 5.46 4.24 -13.47
N PHE A 589 6.51 5.08 -13.45
CA PHE A 589 6.67 6.10 -12.42
C PHE A 589 5.87 7.38 -12.66
N GLU A 590 5.46 7.62 -13.91
CA GLU A 590 4.64 8.76 -14.32
C GLU A 590 3.18 8.58 -13.91
N ALA A 591 2.73 7.35 -13.69
CA ALA A 591 1.41 7.09 -13.13
C ALA A 591 1.31 7.69 -11.71
N ARG A 592 0.31 8.55 -11.51
CA ARG A 592 0.01 9.32 -10.30
C ARG A 592 -0.10 8.46 -9.05
N TYR A 593 -0.69 7.27 -9.19
CA TYR A 593 -0.86 6.30 -8.09
C TYR A 593 0.17 5.17 -8.15
N ALA A 594 1.29 5.37 -8.85
CA ALA A 594 2.37 4.39 -8.87
C ALA A 594 2.98 4.25 -7.48
N ASN A 595 2.62 3.12 -6.84
CA ASN A 595 3.23 2.65 -5.61
C ASN A 595 4.69 2.27 -5.84
N VAL A 596 5.43 2.10 -4.74
CA VAL A 596 6.84 1.66 -4.76
C VAL A 596 7.00 0.30 -5.45
N GLU A 597 6.02 -0.58 -5.31
CA GLU A 597 6.09 -1.97 -5.79
C GLU A 597 6.21 -2.08 -7.33
N PRO A 598 5.29 -1.53 -8.15
CA PRO A 598 5.47 -1.56 -9.60
C PRO A 598 6.78 -0.93 -10.07
N GLY A 599 7.22 0.16 -9.44
CA GLY A 599 8.47 0.83 -9.79
C GLY A 599 9.73 0.01 -9.48
N ALA A 600 9.75 -0.66 -8.32
CA ALA A 600 10.84 -1.55 -7.94
C ALA A 600 10.90 -2.79 -8.85
N GLU A 601 9.75 -3.34 -9.21
CA GLU A 601 9.70 -4.46 -10.16
C GLU A 601 10.08 -4.05 -11.58
N ALA A 602 9.72 -2.83 -12.00
CA ALA A 602 10.16 -2.28 -13.28
C ALA A 602 11.70 -2.20 -13.36
N ALA A 603 12.35 -1.77 -12.27
CA ALA A 603 13.81 -1.77 -12.18
C ALA A 603 14.42 -3.18 -12.27
N ARG A 604 13.79 -4.17 -11.62
CA ARG A 604 14.23 -5.59 -11.72
C ARG A 604 14.10 -6.13 -13.14
N VAL A 605 13.02 -5.81 -13.84
CA VAL A 605 12.83 -6.20 -15.25
C VAL A 605 13.89 -5.55 -16.13
N ALA A 606 14.11 -4.24 -15.96
CA ALA A 606 15.15 -3.50 -16.70
C ALA A 606 16.54 -4.09 -16.51
N LEU A 607 16.87 -4.59 -15.31
CA LEU A 607 18.18 -5.20 -15.02
C LEU A 607 18.50 -6.38 -15.94
N GLY A 608 17.49 -7.06 -16.49
CA GLY A 608 17.66 -8.16 -17.43
C GLY A 608 18.14 -7.74 -18.83
N PHE A 609 18.06 -6.45 -19.20
CA PHE A 609 18.40 -6.00 -20.56
C PHE A 609 19.05 -4.61 -20.67
N ASP A 610 18.90 -3.73 -19.68
CA ASP A 610 19.49 -2.38 -19.64
C ASP A 610 19.83 -1.99 -18.19
N ALA A 611 21.10 -2.19 -17.80
CA ALA A 611 21.58 -1.91 -16.44
C ALA A 611 21.49 -0.42 -16.06
N LYS A 612 21.68 0.49 -17.03
CA LYS A 612 21.61 1.94 -16.77
C LYS A 612 20.18 2.37 -16.46
N LEU A 613 19.22 1.84 -17.23
CA LEU A 613 17.80 2.04 -16.93
C LEU A 613 17.43 1.42 -15.58
N ALA A 614 17.93 0.23 -15.25
CA ALA A 614 17.68 -0.38 -13.97
C ALA A 614 18.12 0.50 -12.80
N ASP A 615 19.33 1.08 -12.89
CA ASP A 615 19.83 2.02 -11.88
C ASP A 615 18.96 3.27 -11.74
N GLU A 616 18.53 3.85 -12.88
CA GLU A 616 17.58 4.98 -12.92
C GLU A 616 16.27 4.63 -12.19
N LEU A 617 15.65 3.50 -12.54
CA LEU A 617 14.37 3.07 -11.97
C LEU A 617 14.50 2.66 -10.49
N PHE A 618 15.61 2.04 -10.08
CA PHE A 618 15.87 1.75 -8.67
C PHE A 618 16.01 3.05 -7.86
N GLN A 619 16.71 4.05 -8.38
CA GLN A 619 16.81 5.35 -7.73
C GLN A 619 15.43 6.00 -7.56
N MET A 620 14.58 5.95 -8.58
CA MET A 620 13.20 6.46 -8.48
C MET A 620 12.36 5.68 -7.46
N ALA A 621 12.47 4.34 -7.43
CA ALA A 621 11.79 3.49 -6.45
C ALA A 621 12.25 3.81 -5.02
N TRP A 622 13.54 4.03 -4.82
CA TRP A 622 14.15 4.43 -3.55
C TRP A 622 13.63 5.78 -3.07
N GLU A 623 13.58 6.80 -3.91
CA GLU A 623 13.05 8.12 -3.51
C GLU A 623 11.55 8.08 -3.15
N LYS A 624 10.78 7.16 -3.75
CA LYS A 624 9.36 6.94 -3.39
C LYS A 624 9.17 6.12 -2.11
N SER A 625 10.13 5.28 -1.74
CA SER A 625 10.05 4.42 -0.54
C SER A 625 10.61 5.09 0.72
N LYS A 626 11.42 6.15 0.57
CA LYS A 626 11.91 6.92 1.70
C LYS A 626 10.76 7.50 2.52
N PRO A 627 10.80 7.36 3.87
CA PRO A 627 9.89 8.07 4.74
C PRO A 627 10.01 9.58 4.52
N ARG A 628 8.91 10.28 4.22
CA ARG A 628 8.91 11.75 4.24
C ARG A 628 8.47 12.21 5.62
N GLY A 629 9.13 13.23 6.14
CA GLY A 629 8.75 13.81 7.44
C GLY A 629 7.31 14.32 7.38
N GLY A 630 6.41 13.68 8.13
CA GLY A 630 4.98 13.99 8.15
C GLY A 630 4.05 12.89 7.63
N ASP A 631 4.58 11.84 6.99
CA ASP A 631 3.76 10.76 6.41
C ASP A 631 3.08 9.85 7.46
N ASP A 632 3.44 10.00 8.74
CA ASP A 632 2.86 9.20 9.83
C ASP A 632 1.36 9.49 10.06
N ASP A 633 0.85 10.65 9.61
CA ASP A 633 -0.50 11.13 9.98
C ASP A 633 -1.64 10.46 9.20
N PHE A 634 -1.38 9.87 8.03
CA PHE A 634 -2.43 9.27 7.17
C PHE A 634 -2.45 7.74 7.16
N GLY A 635 -1.59 7.08 7.95
CA GLY A 635 -1.53 5.62 8.04
C GLY A 635 -1.12 4.92 6.74
N TYR A 636 -0.70 5.65 5.71
CA TYR A 636 -0.20 5.10 4.44
C TYR A 636 1.26 5.49 4.24
N ARG A 637 2.14 4.91 5.04
CA ARG A 637 3.59 5.06 4.88
C ARG A 637 4.09 3.96 3.94
N PRO A 638 4.56 4.28 2.72
CA PRO A 638 5.12 3.30 1.81
C PRO A 638 6.19 2.47 2.53
N SER A 639 6.20 1.17 2.31
CA SER A 639 7.22 0.29 2.89
C SER A 639 8.39 0.10 1.94
N ILE A 640 9.60 0.06 2.48
CA ILE A 640 10.81 -0.32 1.73
C ILE A 640 10.77 -1.78 1.26
N ALA A 641 9.86 -2.59 1.81
CA ALA A 641 9.77 -4.02 1.54
C ALA A 641 9.78 -4.35 0.05
N ALA A 642 9.01 -3.64 -0.79
CA ALA A 642 8.95 -3.93 -2.21
C ALA A 642 10.28 -3.60 -2.94
N TYR A 643 10.90 -2.47 -2.60
CA TYR A 643 12.22 -2.10 -3.12
C TYR A 643 13.30 -3.10 -2.69
N ALA A 644 13.35 -3.43 -1.40
CA ALA A 644 14.32 -4.39 -0.87
C ALA A 644 14.11 -5.80 -1.45
N SER A 645 12.86 -6.22 -1.62
CA SER A 645 12.47 -7.49 -2.25
C SER A 645 12.96 -7.59 -3.70
N ALA A 646 12.78 -6.53 -4.51
CA ALA A 646 13.24 -6.50 -5.89
C ALA A 646 14.78 -6.55 -6.01
N ARG A 647 15.50 -5.99 -5.04
CA ARG A 647 16.98 -5.99 -4.98
C ARG A 647 17.58 -7.24 -4.36
N ALA A 648 16.81 -8.04 -3.62
CA ALA A 648 17.30 -9.13 -2.78
C ALA A 648 18.19 -10.13 -3.52
N LYS A 649 17.91 -10.42 -4.79
CA LYS A 649 18.70 -11.37 -5.60
C LYS A 649 20.14 -10.91 -5.86
N ASN A 650 20.35 -9.62 -6.11
CA ASN A 650 21.67 -9.08 -6.51
C ASN A 650 22.37 -8.34 -5.36
N TRP A 651 21.60 -7.83 -4.40
CA TRP A 651 22.09 -6.99 -3.30
C TRP A 651 21.47 -7.41 -1.97
N ALA A 652 21.49 -8.72 -1.68
CA ALA A 652 20.87 -9.31 -0.50
C ALA A 652 21.25 -8.61 0.81
N GLY A 653 22.53 -8.25 1.00
CA GLY A 653 23.00 -7.57 2.20
C GLY A 653 22.45 -6.16 2.39
N GLU A 654 22.35 -5.38 1.31
CA GLU A 654 21.72 -4.06 1.33
C GLU A 654 20.23 -4.19 1.67
N SER A 655 19.53 -5.12 1.00
CA SER A 655 18.13 -5.42 1.26
C SER A 655 17.89 -5.79 2.71
N ARG A 656 18.73 -6.65 3.32
CA ARG A 656 18.63 -6.99 4.75
C ARG A 656 18.72 -5.76 5.64
N ILE A 657 19.74 -4.93 5.45
CA ILE A 657 19.96 -3.74 6.28
C ILE A 657 18.76 -2.79 6.18
N LEU A 658 18.22 -2.58 4.98
CA LEU A 658 17.02 -1.76 4.77
C LEU A 658 15.77 -2.33 5.47
N ILE A 659 15.57 -3.65 5.37
CA ILE A 659 14.42 -4.32 5.99
C ILE A 659 14.52 -4.24 7.52
N GLU A 660 15.66 -4.57 8.12
CA GLU A 660 15.83 -4.55 9.59
C GLU A 660 15.70 -3.14 10.16
N ARG A 661 16.18 -2.13 9.42
CA ARG A 661 16.02 -0.71 9.74
C ARG A 661 14.56 -0.28 9.84
N GLU A 662 13.77 -0.57 8.81
CA GLU A 662 12.35 -0.22 8.80
C GLU A 662 11.57 -1.07 9.81
N TRP A 663 11.92 -2.35 9.95
CA TRP A 663 11.33 -3.24 10.95
C TRP A 663 11.46 -2.70 12.37
N ALA A 664 12.69 -2.38 12.80
CA ALA A 664 12.97 -1.87 14.14
C ALA A 664 12.20 -0.58 14.46
N GLU A 665 12.01 0.28 13.45
CA GLU A 665 11.20 1.49 13.59
C GLU A 665 9.71 1.15 13.73
N ARG A 666 9.16 0.38 12.79
CA ARG A 666 7.72 0.10 12.72
C ARG A 666 7.23 -0.73 13.89
N ILE A 667 7.93 -1.81 14.26
CA ILE A 667 7.49 -2.70 15.33
C ILE A 667 7.40 -1.98 16.68
N LYS A 668 8.29 -1.02 16.94
CA LYS A 668 8.27 -0.17 18.15
C LYS A 668 7.08 0.77 18.18
N THR A 669 6.64 1.27 17.03
CA THR A 669 5.52 2.21 16.91
C THR A 669 4.17 1.54 16.76
N TYR A 670 4.16 0.25 16.38
CA TYR A 670 2.93 -0.50 16.17
C TYR A 670 2.15 -0.63 17.47
N LYS A 671 0.92 -0.12 17.47
CA LYS A 671 -0.05 -0.31 18.54
C LYS A 671 -1.21 -1.05 17.93
N SER A 672 -1.38 -2.31 18.28
CA SER A 672 -2.49 -3.11 17.74
C SER A 672 -3.80 -2.37 17.99
N PRO A 673 -4.54 -1.94 16.96
CA PRO A 673 -5.92 -1.56 17.17
C PRO A 673 -6.65 -2.84 17.57
N GLU A 674 -7.34 -2.84 18.72
CA GLU A 674 -7.99 -4.05 19.24
C GLU A 674 -8.98 -4.69 18.25
N ASN A 675 -9.44 -3.98 17.21
CA ASN A 675 -10.52 -4.45 16.32
C ASN A 675 -10.44 -4.02 14.83
N ASN A 676 -9.29 -3.60 14.27
CA ASN A 676 -9.23 -3.24 12.84
C ASN A 676 -8.47 -4.28 12.02
N GLU A 677 -9.20 -5.09 11.24
CA GLU A 677 -8.63 -6.08 10.32
C GLU A 677 -7.84 -5.46 9.15
N TYR A 678 -8.09 -4.19 8.83
CA TYR A 678 -7.43 -3.45 7.73
C TYR A 678 -6.45 -2.42 8.25
N ASP A 679 -5.50 -2.86 9.08
CA ASP A 679 -4.41 -2.01 9.54
C ASP A 679 -3.23 -2.02 8.54
N ASN A 680 -3.03 -0.90 7.83
CA ASN A 680 -1.90 -0.73 6.92
C ASN A 680 -0.54 -0.93 7.61
N ALA A 681 -0.45 -0.70 8.91
CA ALA A 681 0.78 -0.92 9.67
C ALA A 681 1.12 -2.41 9.76
N ILE A 682 0.13 -3.28 10.02
CA ILE A 682 0.37 -4.73 10.05
C ILE A 682 0.69 -5.28 8.66
N GLU A 683 0.06 -4.75 7.61
CA GLU A 683 0.37 -5.11 6.22
C GLU A 683 1.83 -4.77 5.86
N SER A 684 2.31 -3.60 6.29
CA SER A 684 3.71 -3.19 6.08
C SER A 684 4.68 -4.12 6.80
N LEU A 685 4.38 -4.51 8.05
CA LEU A 685 5.21 -5.47 8.79
C LEU A 685 5.24 -6.84 8.09
N ARG A 686 4.09 -7.35 7.64
CA ARG A 686 4.02 -8.59 6.84
C ARG A 686 4.79 -8.48 5.53
N ALA A 687 4.80 -7.30 4.89
CA ALA A 687 5.54 -7.07 3.66
C ALA A 687 7.06 -7.14 3.92
N LEU A 688 7.53 -6.56 5.03
CA LEU A 688 8.93 -6.66 5.47
C LEU A 688 9.34 -8.09 5.77
N VAL A 689 8.47 -8.90 6.39
CA VAL A 689 8.72 -10.34 6.59
C VAL A 689 8.87 -11.07 5.26
N GLY A 690 7.94 -10.83 4.31
CA GLY A 690 8.01 -11.45 2.98
C GLY A 690 9.28 -11.03 2.20
N ALA A 691 9.70 -9.77 2.32
CA ALA A 691 10.95 -9.29 1.76
C ALA A 691 12.18 -9.93 2.43
N MET A 692 12.16 -10.08 3.77
CA MET A 692 13.22 -10.77 4.51
C MET A 692 13.33 -12.23 4.10
N ALA A 693 12.21 -12.91 3.82
CA ALA A 693 12.21 -14.30 3.41
C ALA A 693 13.04 -14.56 2.13
N LYS A 694 13.08 -13.59 1.21
CA LYS A 694 13.92 -13.64 0.00
C LYS A 694 15.41 -13.44 0.27
N VAL A 695 15.78 -12.99 1.47
CA VAL A 695 17.15 -12.66 1.89
C VAL A 695 17.67 -13.68 2.91
N ASP A 696 16.93 -13.86 4.00
CA ASP A 696 17.18 -14.78 5.10
C ASP A 696 15.85 -15.24 5.74
N ALA A 697 15.35 -16.39 5.32
CA ALA A 697 14.09 -16.93 5.81
C ALA A 697 14.07 -17.27 7.31
N ARG A 698 15.22 -17.60 7.92
CA ARG A 698 15.27 -17.85 9.37
C ARG A 698 15.06 -16.56 10.14
N ARG A 699 15.72 -15.48 9.72
CA ARG A 699 15.50 -14.15 10.27
C ARG A 699 14.05 -13.69 10.05
N ALA A 700 13.46 -14.01 8.89
CA ALA A 700 12.05 -13.72 8.63
C ALA A 700 11.13 -14.42 9.66
N LEU A 701 11.40 -15.67 10.04
CA LEU A 701 10.64 -16.38 11.09
C LEU A 701 10.82 -15.73 12.47
N GLU A 702 12.02 -15.28 12.83
CA GLU A 702 12.22 -14.51 14.07
C GLU A 702 11.43 -13.20 14.09
N MET A 703 11.27 -12.55 12.93
CA MET A 703 10.41 -11.36 12.78
C MET A 703 8.93 -11.72 12.95
N VAL A 704 8.48 -12.89 12.46
CA VAL A 704 7.10 -13.36 12.67
C VAL A 704 6.76 -13.47 14.15
N GLU A 705 7.67 -14.02 14.97
CA GLU A 705 7.40 -14.20 16.41
C GLU A 705 7.25 -12.88 17.17
N GLN A 706 7.79 -11.79 16.63
CA GLN A 706 7.63 -10.44 17.19
C GLN A 706 6.30 -9.77 16.78
N LEU A 707 5.58 -10.30 15.79
CA LEU A 707 4.26 -9.79 15.44
C LEU A 707 3.25 -10.06 16.56
N PRO A 708 2.17 -9.26 16.68
CA PRO A 708 1.11 -9.48 17.67
C PRO A 708 0.51 -10.89 17.56
N GLU A 709 0.04 -11.41 18.70
CA GLU A 709 -0.54 -12.76 18.81
C GLU A 709 -1.93 -12.91 18.21
N ASN A 710 -2.49 -11.89 17.54
CA ASN A 710 -3.72 -12.06 16.78
C ASN A 710 -3.44 -13.01 15.61
N GLY A 711 -3.64 -14.33 15.82
CA GLY A 711 -3.01 -15.41 15.06
C GLY A 711 -3.05 -15.33 13.53
N ARG A 712 -3.97 -14.54 12.96
CA ARG A 712 -4.02 -14.20 11.53
C ARG A 712 -2.74 -13.53 11.01
N ALA A 713 -2.16 -12.54 11.70
CA ALA A 713 -1.00 -11.79 11.18
C ALA A 713 0.26 -12.68 11.08
N ARG A 714 0.53 -13.49 12.11
CA ARG A 714 1.63 -14.46 12.10
C ARG A 714 1.43 -15.53 11.02
N ALA A 715 0.22 -16.09 10.92
CA ALA A 715 -0.10 -17.10 9.91
C ALA A 715 0.05 -16.55 8.48
N GLU A 716 -0.42 -15.33 8.19
CA GLU A 716 -0.25 -14.68 6.89
C GLU A 716 1.22 -14.37 6.57
N ALA A 717 2.00 -13.96 7.58
CA ALA A 717 3.43 -13.75 7.43
C ALA A 717 4.19 -15.06 7.12
N ARG A 718 3.84 -16.17 7.79
CA ARG A 718 4.39 -17.52 7.47
C ARG A 718 4.02 -17.95 6.05
N GLY A 719 2.79 -17.68 5.61
CA GLY A 719 2.37 -17.91 4.23
C GLY A 719 3.24 -17.17 3.22
N ARG A 720 3.55 -15.89 3.47
CA ARG A 720 4.49 -15.10 2.62
C ARG A 720 5.91 -15.68 2.62
N ILE A 721 6.40 -16.19 3.76
CA ILE A 721 7.72 -16.86 3.82
C ILE A 721 7.71 -18.13 2.97
N ALA A 722 6.69 -18.98 3.11
CA ALA A 722 6.59 -20.23 2.35
C ALA A 722 6.54 -19.97 0.84
N VAL A 723 5.76 -19.00 0.39
CA VAL A 723 5.71 -18.60 -1.03
C VAL A 723 7.07 -18.09 -1.49
N ALA A 724 7.74 -17.23 -0.71
CA ALA A 724 9.06 -16.70 -1.07
C ALA A 724 10.13 -17.80 -1.18
N LEU A 725 10.12 -18.78 -0.27
CA LEU A 725 11.05 -19.93 -0.27
C LEU A 725 10.88 -20.85 -1.49
N LEU A 726 9.64 -21.00 -1.97
CA LEU A 726 9.29 -21.92 -3.04
C LEU A 726 9.20 -21.25 -4.42
N THR A 727 9.18 -19.92 -4.48
CA THR A 727 9.24 -19.18 -5.74
C THR A 727 10.61 -19.39 -6.37
N LYS A 728 10.66 -19.96 -7.57
CA LYS A 728 11.92 -20.13 -8.31
C LYS A 728 12.51 -18.75 -8.63
N GLY A 729 13.73 -18.51 -8.15
CA GLY A 729 14.46 -17.24 -8.29
C GLY A 729 15.10 -17.02 -9.65
#